data_AF-A0A813HA77-F1
#
_entry.id   AF-A0A813HA77-F1
#
_cell.length_a   1.000
_cell.length_b   1.000
_cell.length_c   1.000
_cell.angle_alpha   90.00
_cell.angle_beta   90.00
_cell.angle_gamma   90.00
#
_symmetry.space_group_name_H-M   'P 1'
#
loop_
_entity.id
_entity.type
_entity.pdbx_description
1 polymer ?
#
loop_
_entity_poly.entity_id
_entity_poly.type
_entity_poly.pdbx_seq_one_letter_code
_entity_poly.pdbx_strand_id
1 'polypeptide(L)'
;MASTAAMDSSPSSEKDELELPLLHCFVATGTAIASDAPRRRILAYGDSLTAGFCDSDGELRFSPYGKALCEALAPSIAAEIWVCGLSGMEAAEMAQALDCRSIEDCVGRIGKGLRRTLKDVGNVDLVLIMAGTNDLGDDDLRGAPIAITVQALHTACHCEGVPTVVLSVPANENVQKSQTYRKRWERVNALLRKWSESNGRDDGVCFFVETALLVPFSEDSDLWDEDGLHLTAAGSRHLGTSLAPLVLPLLDSAASLDIRAAVGQRSKPKAVTRGGPMPECLPMLHPSTPSSGSTSTESAPKVRLLFYGDSLTAGYYAFGNLFAPYAEAFGSNLFPQRDTELWVCGLSGLTAVSLAQKKGAEKIRDATKRTGLGLQRLLDEHGCFDLVFIMLGTNDLGKSEPEEIAAAIQELHSVCHQAGVPTVVMSVPQSKATFKSRGLGKIAKCHDKVNRLLHNWATGTSSAKVALFVDTCALMPFEEDSELWEMDGLHFSRAGSQALGARLAPLVGYLQARHGISSFLHKFPLPVETFISLAGLGSVPDCNLAHQRLEGKVEFVLTGDVRVDWLAQVPLQSGWSAQKPPSSDGCSEDSLLFLIGEAECSSRWALGDRLWGAEGAEEGTLAEVCGVETFVDVRWQDDALSVRVPARELQLCNPDAFSFFPSELVCQRLIDDSAGSVGPLSFRSAGAPPPVSLTPPASASGRGLSPAEERPSRRDGLSAKVGYVVRADPATRMVSVRWLDDAVSGKGELELKSVEKAIASEEEWSAFDLQIDPEFGFRLGDAVIRCKDWEEEGRTLSPPSSQPEVAAAAAALAKAVAEAGGPRVGQVLSLEAGKVRVRWLDGAVSVHGPRELYRVGDDDEASAEDE
;
A
#
# COMPACT_ATOMS: atom_id res chain seq x y z
N MET A 1 -63.12 64.19 19.75
CA MET A 1 -63.33 62.73 19.62
C MET A 1 -61.95 62.09 19.61
N ALA A 2 -61.76 61.00 20.35
CA ALA A 2 -60.47 60.32 20.47
C ALA A 2 -60.38 59.13 19.51
N SER A 3 -59.17 58.80 19.08
CA SER A 3 -58.82 57.45 18.60
C SER A 3 -57.34 57.20 18.88
N THR A 4 -57.07 56.59 20.04
CA THR A 4 -55.75 56.06 20.40
C THR A 4 -55.52 54.74 19.69
N ALA A 5 -54.58 54.70 18.75
CA ALA A 5 -53.98 53.44 18.29
C ALA A 5 -52.73 53.18 19.12
N ALA A 6 -52.79 52.19 20.01
CA ALA A 6 -51.59 51.69 20.69
C ALA A 6 -50.80 50.83 19.69
N MET A 7 -49.55 51.21 19.40
CA MET A 7 -48.61 50.26 18.83
C MET A 7 -48.03 49.45 19.98
N ASP A 8 -48.35 48.16 19.96
CA ASP A 8 -47.83 47.18 20.91
C ASP A 8 -46.35 46.93 20.59
N SER A 9 -45.46 47.25 21.52
CA SER A 9 -44.02 47.08 21.35
C SER A 9 -43.61 45.74 21.96
N SER A 10 -43.80 44.68 21.19
CA SER A 10 -43.27 43.33 21.49
C SER A 10 -41.77 43.42 21.81
N PRO A 11 -41.28 42.86 22.92
CA PRO A 11 -39.85 42.85 23.22
C PRO A 11 -39.12 41.98 22.19
N SER A 12 -38.07 42.52 21.60
CA SER A 12 -37.22 41.85 20.61
C SER A 12 -36.53 40.62 21.21
N SER A 13 -36.99 39.41 20.83
CA SER A 13 -36.44 38.13 21.27
C SER A 13 -35.27 37.61 20.41
N GLU A 14 -34.91 38.31 19.33
CA GLU A 14 -33.95 37.85 18.32
C GLU A 14 -32.48 37.86 18.78
N LYS A 15 -32.16 38.39 19.97
CA LYS A 15 -30.78 38.36 20.50
C LYS A 15 -30.38 37.08 21.23
N ASP A 16 -31.34 36.22 21.58
CA ASP A 16 -31.05 34.99 22.34
C ASP A 16 -30.71 33.78 21.42
N GLU A 17 -30.88 33.88 20.09
CA GLU A 17 -30.55 32.77 19.16
C GLU A 17 -29.05 32.56 18.93
N LEU A 18 -28.21 33.56 19.21
CA LEU A 18 -26.74 33.45 19.09
C LEU A 18 -26.07 32.72 20.26
N GLU A 19 -26.76 32.47 21.38
CA GLU A 19 -26.25 31.68 22.52
C GLU A 19 -26.74 30.21 22.51
N LEU A 20 -27.17 29.69 21.37
CA LEU A 20 -27.60 28.30 21.27
C LEU A 20 -26.44 27.31 21.48
N PRO A 21 -26.56 26.34 22.41
CA PRO A 21 -25.52 25.34 22.63
C PRO A 21 -25.43 24.38 21.44
N LEU A 22 -24.21 24.22 20.92
CA LEU A 22 -23.90 23.50 19.67
C LEU A 22 -24.36 22.03 19.63
N LEU A 23 -24.61 21.43 20.81
CA LEU A 23 -25.20 20.10 20.94
C LEU A 23 -26.74 20.23 21.04
N HIS A 24 -27.42 20.22 19.90
CA HIS A 24 -28.88 20.31 19.84
C HIS A 24 -29.52 18.94 20.01
N CYS A 25 -30.62 18.86 20.76
CA CYS A 25 -31.47 17.67 20.85
C CYS A 25 -32.85 17.97 20.27
N PHE A 26 -33.23 17.25 19.21
CA PHE A 26 -34.55 17.33 18.59
C PHE A 26 -35.41 16.14 19.03
N VAL A 27 -36.63 16.45 19.48
CA VAL A 27 -37.67 15.48 19.84
C VAL A 27 -38.95 15.94 19.15
N ALA A 28 -39.54 15.07 18.32
CA ALA A 28 -40.76 15.41 17.61
C ALA A 28 -41.96 15.57 18.56
N THR A 29 -42.64 16.71 18.47
CA THR A 29 -43.81 17.06 19.30
C THR A 29 -45.08 17.00 18.46
N GLY A 30 -45.66 15.82 18.24
CA GLY A 30 -46.94 15.75 17.51
C GLY A 30 -47.57 14.40 17.22
N THR A 31 -46.84 13.28 17.28
CA THR A 31 -47.39 11.96 16.92
C THR A 31 -47.84 11.17 18.15
N ALA A 32 -49.03 10.58 18.07
CA ALA A 32 -49.62 9.74 19.13
C ALA A 32 -49.01 8.32 19.17
N ILE A 33 -47.68 8.22 19.07
CA ILE A 33 -46.98 6.98 19.43
C ILE A 33 -47.23 6.73 20.92
N ALA A 34 -47.53 5.48 21.28
CA ALA A 34 -47.75 5.10 22.67
C ALA A 34 -46.56 5.56 23.55
N SER A 35 -46.85 6.17 24.70
CA SER A 35 -45.85 6.78 25.61
C SER A 35 -44.74 5.82 26.05
N ASP A 36 -44.99 4.51 25.94
CA ASP A 36 -44.18 3.45 26.48
C ASP A 36 -43.26 2.81 25.42
N ALA A 37 -43.33 3.27 24.16
CA ALA A 37 -42.42 2.81 23.11
C ALA A 37 -40.96 3.25 23.40
N PRO A 38 -39.97 2.36 23.27
CA PRO A 38 -38.58 2.69 23.58
C PRO A 38 -38.06 3.77 22.63
N ARG A 39 -37.67 4.91 23.18
CA ARG A 39 -37.16 6.05 22.42
C ARG A 39 -35.78 5.75 21.85
N ARG A 40 -35.63 5.88 20.52
CA ARG A 40 -34.38 5.67 19.78
C ARG A 40 -33.52 6.92 19.82
N ARG A 41 -32.24 6.79 20.17
CA ARG A 41 -31.28 7.90 20.25
C ARG A 41 -30.31 7.87 19.08
N ILE A 42 -30.33 8.92 18.29
CA ILE A 42 -29.49 9.08 17.10
C ILE A 42 -28.54 10.26 17.33
N LEU A 43 -27.29 10.15 16.92
CA LEU A 43 -26.33 11.26 16.90
C LEU A 43 -25.90 11.57 15.45
N ALA A 44 -26.20 12.75 14.95
CA ALA A 44 -25.56 13.31 13.76
C ALA A 44 -24.29 14.07 14.19
N TYR A 45 -23.13 13.67 13.65
CA TYR A 45 -21.84 14.29 13.96
C TYR A 45 -21.07 14.62 12.69
N GLY A 46 -20.43 15.78 12.64
CA GLY A 46 -19.73 16.22 11.42
C GLY A 46 -19.26 17.66 11.46
N ASP A 47 -19.17 18.25 10.28
CA ASP A 47 -18.72 19.63 10.02
C ASP A 47 -19.90 20.63 9.93
N SER A 48 -19.72 21.75 9.20
CA SER A 48 -20.72 22.80 8.97
C SER A 48 -21.98 22.29 8.28
N LEU A 49 -21.89 21.29 7.40
CA LEU A 49 -23.05 20.68 6.75
C LEU A 49 -23.89 19.86 7.74
N THR A 50 -23.26 19.30 8.79
CA THR A 50 -23.99 18.67 9.90
C THR A 50 -24.56 19.71 10.87
N ALA A 51 -23.88 20.85 11.04
CA ALA A 51 -24.44 21.99 11.76
C ALA A 51 -25.66 22.60 11.05
N GLY A 52 -25.79 22.36 9.74
CA GLY A 52 -26.74 23.04 8.86
C GLY A 52 -26.43 24.52 8.74
N PHE A 53 -25.14 24.90 8.73
CA PHE A 53 -24.72 26.28 8.46
C PHE A 53 -25.28 26.73 7.10
N CYS A 54 -25.89 27.91 7.08
CA CYS A 54 -26.36 28.59 5.87
C CYS A 54 -26.26 30.11 6.07
N ASP A 55 -25.87 30.84 5.02
CA ASP A 55 -25.64 32.29 5.03
C ASP A 55 -26.73 33.03 4.24
N SER A 56 -27.99 32.75 4.58
CA SER A 56 -29.13 33.43 3.98
C SER A 56 -29.14 34.91 4.40
N ASP A 57 -29.06 35.81 3.43
CA ASP A 57 -29.11 37.27 3.60
C ASP A 57 -27.93 37.90 4.39
N GLY A 58 -26.81 37.20 4.55
CA GLY A 58 -25.66 37.69 5.33
C GLY A 58 -25.82 37.54 6.85
N GLU A 59 -26.80 36.75 7.29
CA GLU A 59 -26.99 36.36 8.69
C GLU A 59 -26.57 34.90 8.89
N LEU A 60 -25.64 34.67 9.81
CA LEU A 60 -25.18 33.33 10.20
C LEU A 60 -26.34 32.52 10.83
N ARG A 61 -26.91 31.58 10.07
CA ARG A 61 -28.03 30.74 10.53
C ARG A 61 -27.68 29.25 10.51
N PHE A 62 -28.45 28.47 11.29
CA PHE A 62 -28.25 27.02 11.43
C PHE A 62 -29.58 26.26 11.30
N SER A 63 -29.69 25.44 10.27
CA SER A 63 -30.85 24.59 9.98
C SER A 63 -30.45 23.11 9.82
N PRO A 64 -29.93 22.44 10.87
CA PRO A 64 -29.37 21.09 10.78
C PRO A 64 -30.35 20.05 10.28
N TYR A 65 -29.90 19.19 9.36
CA TYR A 65 -30.72 18.11 8.76
C TYR A 65 -31.31 17.14 9.81
N GLY A 66 -30.67 17.01 10.97
CA GLY A 66 -31.15 16.19 12.08
C GLY A 66 -32.54 16.59 12.61
N LYS A 67 -32.94 17.85 12.46
CA LYS A 67 -34.31 18.30 12.79
C LYS A 67 -35.34 17.67 11.85
N ALA A 68 -35.13 17.78 10.54
CA ALA A 68 -36.02 17.21 9.54
C ALA A 68 -36.04 15.67 9.56
N LEU A 69 -34.89 15.04 9.85
CA LEU A 69 -34.81 13.60 10.09
C LEU A 69 -35.65 13.17 11.31
N CYS A 70 -35.68 13.97 12.38
CA CYS A 70 -36.52 13.71 13.55
C CYS A 70 -38.00 13.83 13.21
N GLU A 71 -38.39 14.90 12.50
CA GLU A 71 -39.76 15.13 12.01
C GLU A 71 -40.23 13.99 11.08
N ALA A 72 -39.36 13.50 10.18
CA ALA A 72 -39.68 12.45 9.22
C ALA A 72 -39.72 11.03 9.81
N LEU A 73 -38.98 10.75 10.90
CA LEU A 73 -39.03 9.48 11.62
C LEU A 73 -40.21 9.39 12.60
N ALA A 74 -40.73 10.54 13.06
CA ALA A 74 -41.78 10.65 14.07
C ALA A 74 -43.12 9.92 13.78
N PRO A 75 -43.55 9.66 12.53
CA PRO A 75 -44.73 8.84 12.25
C PRO A 75 -44.54 7.35 12.58
N SER A 76 -43.29 6.87 12.56
CA SER A 76 -42.96 5.44 12.68
C SER A 76 -42.35 5.08 14.04
N ILE A 77 -41.44 5.92 14.55
CA ILE A 77 -40.69 5.66 15.79
C ILE A 77 -40.57 6.91 16.67
N ALA A 78 -40.51 6.70 17.99
CA ALA A 78 -40.13 7.75 18.92
C ALA A 78 -38.60 7.98 18.83
N ALA A 79 -38.17 8.98 18.07
CA ALA A 79 -36.75 9.31 17.88
C ALA A 79 -36.33 10.56 18.69
N GLU A 80 -35.07 10.54 19.15
CA GLU A 80 -34.34 11.63 19.80
C GLU A 80 -33.06 11.86 19.00
N ILE A 81 -32.96 12.98 18.29
CA ILE A 81 -31.82 13.24 17.40
C ILE A 81 -30.96 14.33 17.99
N TRP A 82 -29.75 13.93 18.38
CA TRP A 82 -28.69 14.81 18.80
C TRP A 82 -27.88 15.24 17.58
N VAL A 83 -27.54 16.52 17.48
CA VAL A 83 -26.72 17.07 16.40
C VAL A 83 -25.52 17.80 16.98
N CYS A 84 -24.33 17.52 16.45
CA CYS A 84 -23.07 18.18 16.80
C CYS A 84 -22.22 18.37 15.53
N GLY A 85 -22.39 19.51 14.87
CA GLY A 85 -21.64 19.88 13.67
C GLY A 85 -20.63 20.98 13.94
N LEU A 86 -19.34 20.71 13.75
CA LEU A 86 -18.23 21.61 14.07
C LEU A 86 -17.80 22.38 12.81
N SER A 87 -18.27 23.62 12.65
CA SER A 87 -18.06 24.38 11.41
C SER A 87 -16.58 24.65 11.14
N GLY A 88 -16.17 24.49 9.89
CA GLY A 88 -14.80 24.71 9.42
C GLY A 88 -13.74 23.73 9.94
N MET A 89 -14.10 22.73 10.75
CA MET A 89 -13.14 21.73 11.21
C MET A 89 -12.90 20.63 10.18
N GLU A 90 -11.63 20.27 9.99
CA GLU A 90 -11.26 19.09 9.23
C GLU A 90 -11.61 17.80 9.99
N ALA A 91 -11.75 16.68 9.27
CA ALA A 91 -11.88 15.37 9.88
C ALA A 91 -10.68 15.08 10.81
N ALA A 92 -9.49 15.57 10.48
CA ALA A 92 -8.26 15.36 11.25
C ALA A 92 -8.33 16.02 12.63
N GLU A 93 -8.82 17.24 12.69
CA GLU A 93 -9.01 17.98 13.94
C GLU A 93 -10.12 17.34 14.79
N MET A 94 -11.23 16.94 14.16
CA MET A 94 -12.30 16.20 14.84
C MET A 94 -11.82 14.87 15.43
N ALA A 95 -10.94 14.14 14.73
CA ALA A 95 -10.37 12.86 15.17
C ALA A 95 -9.34 13.04 16.30
N GLN A 96 -8.55 14.13 16.28
CA GLN A 96 -7.65 14.48 17.39
C GLN A 96 -8.44 14.94 18.63
N ALA A 97 -9.61 15.57 18.45
CA ALA A 97 -10.40 16.15 19.51
C ALA A 97 -11.47 15.21 20.11
N LEU A 98 -11.47 13.90 19.81
CA LEU A 98 -12.51 12.92 20.18
C LEU A 98 -12.97 12.95 21.66
N ASP A 99 -12.07 13.19 22.62
CA ASP A 99 -12.38 13.25 24.06
C ASP A 99 -12.52 14.69 24.61
N CYS A 100 -12.36 15.72 23.78
CA CYS A 100 -12.39 17.11 24.20
C CYS A 100 -13.78 17.50 24.76
N ARG A 101 -13.78 18.12 25.94
CA ARG A 101 -14.99 18.59 26.63
C ARG A 101 -15.59 19.88 26.06
N SER A 102 -14.79 20.58 25.27
CA SER A 102 -15.05 21.88 24.69
C SER A 102 -14.19 21.94 23.43
N ILE A 103 -14.81 22.22 22.29
CA ILE A 103 -14.16 22.48 21.01
C ILE A 103 -14.80 23.76 20.48
N GLU A 104 -14.02 24.81 20.29
CA GLU A 104 -14.49 26.04 19.64
C GLU A 104 -14.32 25.84 18.13
N ASP A 105 -15.40 26.02 17.36
CA ASP A 105 -15.39 25.89 15.90
C ASP A 105 -15.03 27.23 15.22
N CYS A 106 -14.90 27.25 13.88
CA CYS A 106 -14.40 28.45 13.18
C CYS A 106 -15.33 29.68 13.27
N VAL A 107 -16.57 29.49 13.73
CA VAL A 107 -17.58 30.55 13.96
C VAL A 107 -17.80 30.84 15.45
N GLY A 108 -16.90 30.35 16.33
CA GLY A 108 -16.88 30.68 17.75
C GLY A 108 -17.89 29.90 18.61
N ARG A 109 -18.54 28.86 18.07
CA ARG A 109 -19.49 28.04 18.84
C ARG A 109 -18.75 26.91 19.56
N ILE A 110 -19.23 26.53 20.75
CA ILE A 110 -18.58 25.52 21.58
C ILE A 110 -19.29 24.16 21.48
N GLY A 111 -18.68 23.23 20.74
CA GLY A 111 -19.06 21.83 20.63
C GLY A 111 -18.24 20.90 21.52
N LYS A 112 -18.27 19.60 21.22
CA LYS A 112 -17.60 18.52 21.97
C LYS A 112 -17.09 17.45 21.02
N GLY A 113 -16.02 16.76 21.42
CA GLY A 113 -15.51 15.61 20.68
C GLY A 113 -16.51 14.46 20.63
N LEU A 114 -16.59 13.75 19.49
CA LEU A 114 -17.53 12.65 19.26
C LEU A 114 -17.64 11.66 20.42
N ARG A 115 -16.50 11.17 20.95
CA ARG A 115 -16.50 10.20 22.05
C ARG A 115 -16.94 10.82 23.37
N ARG A 116 -16.67 12.11 23.59
CA ARG A 116 -17.23 12.87 24.71
C ARG A 116 -18.74 13.01 24.58
N THR A 117 -19.24 13.32 23.39
CA THR A 117 -20.69 13.42 23.11
C THR A 117 -21.41 12.09 23.34
N LEU A 118 -20.86 10.98 22.86
CA LEU A 118 -21.41 9.63 23.11
C LEU A 118 -21.54 9.33 24.61
N LYS A 119 -20.54 9.71 25.42
CA LYS A 119 -20.53 9.53 26.88
C LYS A 119 -21.50 10.46 27.61
N ASP A 120 -21.67 11.69 27.13
CA ASP A 120 -22.57 12.68 27.73
C ASP A 120 -24.04 12.41 27.40
N VAL A 121 -24.36 11.97 26.17
CA VAL A 121 -25.72 11.61 25.75
C VAL A 121 -26.13 10.26 26.35
N GLY A 122 -25.26 9.25 26.23
CA GLY A 122 -25.51 7.88 26.68
C GLY A 122 -26.56 7.13 25.86
N ASN A 123 -26.41 5.81 25.77
CA ASN A 123 -27.35 4.90 25.08
C ASN A 123 -27.66 5.27 23.62
N VAL A 124 -26.75 5.96 22.91
CA VAL A 124 -26.90 6.27 21.47
C VAL A 124 -27.02 4.95 20.69
N ASP A 125 -28.11 4.79 19.95
CA ASP A 125 -28.43 3.59 19.16
C ASP A 125 -27.76 3.60 17.79
N LEU A 126 -27.52 4.79 17.22
CA LEU A 126 -26.91 4.97 15.90
C LEU A 126 -26.18 6.32 15.79
N VAL A 127 -25.03 6.36 15.11
CA VAL A 127 -24.37 7.62 14.71
C VAL A 127 -24.39 7.77 13.20
N LEU A 128 -24.72 8.95 12.69
CA LEU A 128 -24.51 9.36 11.30
C LEU A 128 -23.29 10.28 11.28
N ILE A 129 -22.29 9.98 10.46
CA ILE A 129 -21.08 10.80 10.33
C ILE A 129 -20.97 11.35 8.91
N MET A 130 -20.84 12.66 8.79
CA MET A 130 -20.54 13.38 7.55
C MET A 130 -19.40 14.37 7.82
N ALA A 131 -18.22 14.07 7.29
CA ALA A 131 -16.99 14.83 7.52
C ALA A 131 -16.04 14.65 6.33
N GLY A 132 -15.10 15.57 6.17
CA GLY A 132 -14.16 15.60 5.04
C GLY A 132 -14.38 16.76 4.08
N THR A 133 -15.43 17.58 4.27
CA THR A 133 -15.76 18.69 3.35
C THR A 133 -14.67 19.77 3.36
N ASN A 134 -14.20 20.15 4.55
CA ASN A 134 -13.12 21.13 4.72
C ASN A 134 -11.78 20.57 4.23
N ASP A 135 -11.49 19.29 4.53
CA ASP A 135 -10.27 18.59 4.14
C ASP A 135 -10.07 18.53 2.60
N LEU A 136 -11.16 18.57 1.82
CA LEU A 136 -11.08 18.65 0.35
C LEU A 136 -10.54 19.99 -0.17
N GLY A 137 -10.66 21.05 0.64
CA GLY A 137 -10.16 22.39 0.33
C GLY A 137 -8.64 22.56 0.51
N ASP A 138 -7.97 21.65 1.22
CA ASP A 138 -6.50 21.60 1.25
C ASP A 138 -5.98 20.93 -0.02
N ASP A 139 -5.21 21.68 -0.81
CA ASP A 139 -4.66 21.18 -2.05
C ASP A 139 -3.51 20.17 -1.90
N ASP A 140 -2.81 20.20 -0.76
CA ASP A 140 -1.73 19.25 -0.45
C ASP A 140 -2.26 17.89 0.03
N LEU A 141 -3.52 17.80 0.48
CA LEU A 141 -4.14 16.55 0.92
C LEU A 141 -4.57 15.66 -0.26
N ARG A 142 -4.21 14.37 -0.17
CA ARG A 142 -4.75 13.31 -1.02
C ARG A 142 -6.04 12.75 -0.41
N GLY A 143 -6.92 12.17 -1.22
CA GLY A 143 -8.19 11.61 -0.74
C GLY A 143 -8.07 10.45 0.27
N ALA A 144 -6.94 9.73 0.30
CA ALA A 144 -6.74 8.62 1.25
C ALA A 144 -6.60 9.08 2.72
N PRO A 145 -5.73 10.05 3.07
CA PRO A 145 -5.72 10.69 4.39
C PRO A 145 -7.10 11.09 4.93
N ILE A 146 -7.93 11.74 4.10
CA ILE A 146 -9.28 12.18 4.47
C ILE A 146 -10.15 10.97 4.83
N ALA A 147 -10.21 9.96 3.96
CA ALA A 147 -11.00 8.76 4.19
C ALA A 147 -10.56 7.99 5.46
N ILE A 148 -9.26 7.77 5.67
CA ILE A 148 -8.70 7.12 6.88
C ILE A 148 -9.10 7.87 8.16
N THR A 149 -9.14 9.19 8.09
CA THR A 149 -9.44 10.05 9.23
C THR A 149 -10.93 10.03 9.58
N VAL A 150 -11.82 10.03 8.58
CA VAL A 150 -13.25 9.78 8.78
C VAL A 150 -13.48 8.37 9.35
N GLN A 151 -12.76 7.35 8.87
CA GLN A 151 -12.80 5.99 9.44
C GLN A 151 -12.40 5.96 10.93
N ALA A 152 -11.47 6.82 11.37
CA ALA A 152 -11.12 6.95 12.79
C ALA A 152 -12.26 7.50 13.65
N LEU A 153 -13.11 8.40 13.11
CA LEU A 153 -14.33 8.87 13.78
C LEU A 153 -15.35 7.73 13.95
N HIS A 154 -15.57 6.92 12.90
CA HIS A 154 -16.42 5.73 12.98
C HIS A 154 -15.89 4.72 14.01
N THR A 155 -14.59 4.41 13.95
CA THR A 155 -13.90 3.53 14.91
C THR A 155 -14.02 4.04 16.35
N ALA A 156 -14.14 5.36 16.56
CA ALA A 156 -14.40 5.93 17.87
C ALA A 156 -15.78 5.54 18.43
N CYS A 157 -16.81 5.46 17.58
CA CYS A 157 -18.16 5.01 17.93
C CYS A 157 -18.21 3.50 18.18
N HIS A 158 -17.59 2.71 17.31
CA HIS A 158 -17.55 1.24 17.42
C HIS A 158 -16.90 0.77 18.72
N CYS A 159 -15.84 1.46 19.17
CA CYS A 159 -15.20 1.21 20.46
C CYS A 159 -16.11 1.50 21.68
N GLU A 160 -17.12 2.35 21.54
CA GLU A 160 -18.15 2.59 22.56
C GLU A 160 -19.38 1.68 22.36
N GLY A 161 -19.33 0.73 21.42
CA GLY A 161 -20.40 -0.22 21.11
C GLY A 161 -21.56 0.37 20.30
N VAL A 162 -21.35 1.51 19.63
CA VAL A 162 -22.38 2.23 18.88
C VAL A 162 -22.17 2.04 17.38
N PRO A 163 -23.16 1.49 16.64
CA PRO A 163 -23.07 1.31 15.20
C PRO A 163 -23.21 2.64 14.45
N THR A 164 -22.77 2.68 13.19
CA THR A 164 -22.67 3.93 12.43
C THR A 164 -23.15 3.82 10.98
N VAL A 165 -23.71 4.90 10.44
CA VAL A 165 -23.91 5.11 8.99
C VAL A 165 -22.86 6.08 8.48
N VAL A 166 -22.20 5.74 7.38
CA VAL A 166 -21.27 6.63 6.66
C VAL A 166 -22.08 7.49 5.71
N LEU A 167 -21.99 8.81 5.82
CA LEU A 167 -22.51 9.74 4.82
C LEU A 167 -21.33 10.17 3.94
N SER A 168 -21.45 10.02 2.63
CA SER A 168 -20.43 10.50 1.70
C SER A 168 -20.30 12.02 1.78
N VAL A 169 -19.12 12.56 1.45
CA VAL A 169 -18.94 14.01 1.35
C VAL A 169 -19.83 14.50 0.20
N PRO A 170 -20.77 15.43 0.42
CA PRO A 170 -21.63 15.90 -0.67
C PRO A 170 -20.84 16.49 -1.83
N ALA A 171 -21.36 16.32 -3.05
CA ALA A 171 -20.85 17.09 -4.19
C ALA A 171 -21.17 18.57 -3.95
N ASN A 172 -20.28 19.47 -4.36
CA ASN A 172 -20.44 20.91 -4.21
C ASN A 172 -19.91 21.64 -5.46
N GLU A 173 -19.98 22.96 -5.49
CA GLU A 173 -19.60 23.77 -6.65
C GLU A 173 -18.15 23.53 -7.12
N ASN A 174 -17.23 23.28 -6.18
CA ASN A 174 -15.82 23.00 -6.50
C ASN A 174 -15.63 21.68 -7.27
N VAL A 175 -16.56 20.72 -7.14
CA VAL A 175 -16.59 19.48 -7.94
C VAL A 175 -16.89 19.78 -9.42
N GLN A 176 -17.63 20.86 -9.72
CA GLN A 176 -17.87 21.30 -11.09
C GLN A 176 -16.74 22.21 -11.61
N LYS A 177 -16.20 23.09 -10.75
CA LYS A 177 -15.19 24.09 -11.13
C LYS A 177 -13.75 23.55 -11.23
N SER A 178 -13.38 22.48 -10.52
CA SER A 178 -12.00 21.98 -10.47
C SER A 178 -11.92 20.46 -10.67
N GLN A 179 -11.24 20.03 -11.75
CA GLN A 179 -11.01 18.61 -12.03
C GLN A 179 -10.14 17.93 -10.94
N THR A 180 -9.19 18.65 -10.35
CA THR A 180 -8.36 18.15 -9.24
C THR A 180 -9.20 17.93 -7.99
N TYR A 181 -10.03 18.91 -7.62
CA TYR A 181 -10.97 18.80 -6.49
C TYR A 181 -11.95 17.66 -6.72
N ARG A 182 -12.53 17.54 -7.92
CA ARG A 182 -13.40 16.45 -8.32
C ARG A 182 -12.75 15.08 -8.17
N LYS A 183 -11.53 14.88 -8.70
CA LYS A 183 -10.77 13.63 -8.55
C LYS A 183 -10.47 13.32 -7.07
N ARG A 184 -10.18 14.34 -6.25
CA ARG A 184 -10.01 14.20 -4.78
C ARG A 184 -11.32 13.74 -4.13
N TRP A 185 -12.44 14.40 -4.42
CA TRP A 185 -13.79 14.08 -3.92
C TRP A 185 -14.26 12.67 -4.32
N GLU A 186 -14.17 12.32 -5.60
CA GLU A 186 -14.46 10.97 -6.14
C GLU A 186 -13.61 9.91 -5.41
N ARG A 187 -12.32 10.18 -5.21
CA ARG A 187 -11.40 9.26 -4.49
C ARG A 187 -11.75 9.09 -3.02
N VAL A 188 -12.12 10.15 -2.30
CA VAL A 188 -12.57 10.08 -0.89
C VAL A 188 -13.82 9.19 -0.79
N ASN A 189 -14.85 9.50 -1.58
CA ASN A 189 -16.12 8.79 -1.50
C ASN A 189 -15.99 7.32 -1.95
N ALA A 190 -15.18 7.02 -2.97
CA ALA A 190 -14.87 5.64 -3.37
C ALA A 190 -14.14 4.84 -2.27
N LEU A 191 -13.20 5.46 -1.54
CA LEU A 191 -12.50 4.82 -0.43
C LEU A 191 -13.41 4.58 0.78
N LEU A 192 -14.25 5.55 1.13
CA LEU A 192 -15.25 5.42 2.20
C LEU A 192 -16.26 4.32 1.87
N ARG A 193 -16.75 4.27 0.62
CA ARG A 193 -17.61 3.20 0.11
C ARG A 193 -16.94 1.83 0.22
N LYS A 194 -15.76 1.64 -0.42
CA LYS A 194 -15.02 0.37 -0.39
C LYS A 194 -14.81 -0.14 1.04
N TRP A 195 -14.39 0.74 1.95
CA TRP A 195 -14.21 0.38 3.36
C TRP A 195 -15.53 -0.01 4.04
N SER A 196 -16.59 0.79 3.87
CA SER A 196 -17.91 0.54 4.48
C SER A 196 -18.59 -0.75 4.02
N GLU A 197 -18.29 -1.21 2.80
CA GLU A 197 -18.82 -2.42 2.19
C GLU A 197 -17.98 -3.66 2.52
N SER A 198 -16.71 -3.46 2.92
CA SER A 198 -15.79 -4.51 3.39
C SER A 198 -15.58 -4.43 4.91
N ASN A 199 -14.36 -4.12 5.37
CA ASN A 199 -13.92 -4.18 6.77
C ASN A 199 -14.84 -3.37 7.72
N GLY A 200 -15.39 -2.25 7.26
CA GLY A 200 -16.29 -1.41 8.04
C GLY A 200 -17.53 -2.16 8.57
N ARG A 201 -18.08 -3.12 7.82
CA ARG A 201 -19.21 -3.94 8.29
C ARG A 201 -18.85 -4.82 9.48
N ASP A 202 -17.61 -5.29 9.54
CA ASP A 202 -17.14 -6.10 10.65
C ASP A 202 -16.79 -5.28 11.90
N ASP A 203 -16.38 -4.02 11.72
CA ASP A 203 -16.14 -3.09 12.82
C ASP A 203 -17.42 -2.43 13.37
N GLY A 204 -18.50 -2.29 12.59
CA GLY A 204 -19.81 -1.80 13.06
C GLY A 204 -20.50 -0.73 12.18
N VAL A 205 -20.07 -0.57 10.93
CA VAL A 205 -20.78 0.23 9.93
C VAL A 205 -22.01 -0.53 9.44
N CYS A 206 -23.17 0.12 9.48
CA CYS A 206 -24.42 -0.44 8.95
C CYS A 206 -24.46 -0.38 7.42
N PHE A 207 -24.21 0.80 6.85
CA PHE A 207 -24.12 1.04 5.41
C PHE A 207 -23.51 2.42 5.11
N PHE A 208 -23.30 2.69 3.83
CA PHE A 208 -22.88 3.97 3.25
C PHE A 208 -24.03 4.62 2.48
N VAL A 209 -24.16 5.93 2.60
CA VAL A 209 -25.13 6.76 1.87
C VAL A 209 -24.37 7.67 0.94
N GLU A 210 -24.72 7.61 -0.35
CA GLU A 210 -24.26 8.59 -1.32
C GLU A 210 -25.11 9.86 -1.20
N THR A 211 -24.62 10.86 -0.46
CA THR A 211 -25.35 12.12 -0.20
C THR A 211 -25.63 12.89 -1.49
N ALA A 212 -24.75 12.80 -2.49
CA ALA A 212 -24.95 13.37 -3.82
C ALA A 212 -26.16 12.77 -4.59
N LEU A 213 -26.68 11.59 -4.20
CA LEU A 213 -27.94 11.05 -4.73
C LEU A 213 -29.17 11.57 -3.97
N LEU A 214 -29.00 12.03 -2.73
CA LEU A 214 -30.08 12.57 -1.90
C LEU A 214 -30.22 14.09 -2.07
N VAL A 215 -29.10 14.79 -2.29
CA VAL A 215 -29.03 16.24 -2.48
C VAL A 215 -28.00 16.52 -3.58
N PRO A 216 -28.36 16.38 -4.86
CA PRO A 216 -27.44 16.64 -5.95
C PRO A 216 -27.07 18.13 -6.00
N PHE A 217 -25.81 18.44 -6.32
CA PHE A 217 -25.36 19.81 -6.55
C PHE A 217 -25.76 20.30 -7.95
N SER A 218 -26.34 21.50 -8.01
CA SER A 218 -26.68 22.21 -9.24
C SER A 218 -26.80 23.70 -8.93
N GLU A 219 -26.22 24.55 -9.79
CA GLU A 219 -26.24 26.02 -9.64
C GLU A 219 -27.67 26.61 -9.64
N ASP A 220 -28.63 25.93 -10.28
CA ASP A 220 -30.05 26.34 -10.33
C ASP A 220 -30.90 25.80 -9.15
N SER A 221 -30.29 25.15 -8.16
CA SER A 221 -31.00 24.44 -7.09
C SER A 221 -31.22 25.29 -5.83
N ASP A 222 -32.45 25.34 -5.34
CA ASP A 222 -32.82 25.98 -4.06
C ASP A 222 -32.32 25.21 -2.81
N LEU A 223 -31.64 24.08 -3.02
CA LEU A 223 -31.09 23.24 -1.96
C LEU A 223 -29.67 23.66 -1.53
N TRP A 224 -28.98 24.48 -2.32
CA TRP A 224 -27.61 24.93 -2.07
C TRP A 224 -27.54 26.43 -1.87
N ASP A 225 -26.67 26.87 -0.96
CA ASP A 225 -26.46 28.28 -0.65
C ASP A 225 -25.66 28.98 -1.76
N GLU A 226 -25.66 30.32 -1.79
CA GLU A 226 -24.97 31.09 -2.85
C GLU A 226 -23.44 30.90 -2.85
N ASP A 227 -22.87 30.38 -1.75
CA ASP A 227 -21.45 30.00 -1.67
C ASP A 227 -21.11 28.69 -2.37
N GLY A 228 -22.12 27.95 -2.85
CA GLY A 228 -21.97 26.69 -3.58
C GLY A 228 -21.40 25.53 -2.75
N LEU A 229 -21.20 25.72 -1.44
CA LEU A 229 -20.57 24.78 -0.51
C LEU A 229 -21.57 24.27 0.53
N HIS A 230 -22.45 25.14 1.02
CA HIS A 230 -23.40 24.84 2.09
C HIS A 230 -24.80 24.51 1.56
N LEU A 231 -25.58 23.80 2.38
CA LEU A 231 -26.98 23.51 2.10
C LEU A 231 -27.86 24.64 2.64
N THR A 232 -28.82 25.11 1.86
CA THR A 232 -29.87 25.99 2.41
C THR A 232 -30.67 25.27 3.49
N ALA A 233 -31.51 26.01 4.22
CA ALA A 233 -32.51 25.41 5.10
C ALA A 233 -33.47 24.45 4.37
N ALA A 234 -33.70 24.63 3.06
CA ALA A 234 -34.45 23.69 2.23
C ALA A 234 -33.63 22.43 1.90
N GLY A 235 -32.35 22.58 1.51
CA GLY A 235 -31.44 21.46 1.25
C GLY A 235 -31.21 20.58 2.47
N SER A 236 -30.95 21.18 3.62
CA SER A 236 -30.80 20.45 4.89
C SER A 236 -32.10 19.73 5.30
N ARG A 237 -33.26 20.35 5.07
CA ARG A 237 -34.56 19.68 5.29
C ARG A 237 -34.77 18.50 4.33
N HIS A 238 -34.39 18.67 3.06
CA HIS A 238 -34.48 17.63 2.05
C HIS A 238 -33.57 16.44 2.42
N LEU A 239 -32.30 16.69 2.78
CA LEU A 239 -31.37 15.67 3.27
C LEU A 239 -31.94 14.86 4.43
N GLY A 240 -32.43 15.55 5.48
CA GLY A 240 -32.98 14.88 6.66
C GLY A 240 -34.21 14.03 6.35
N THR A 241 -35.07 14.51 5.45
CA THR A 241 -36.26 13.77 4.99
C THR A 241 -35.87 12.54 4.18
N SER A 242 -34.92 12.67 3.25
CA SER A 242 -34.43 11.61 2.37
C SER A 242 -33.60 10.54 3.10
N LEU A 243 -32.95 10.89 4.22
CA LEU A 243 -32.27 9.94 5.11
C LEU A 243 -33.23 9.06 5.93
N ALA A 244 -34.41 9.57 6.28
CA ALA A 244 -35.37 8.85 7.14
C ALA A 244 -35.74 7.43 6.64
N PRO A 245 -36.13 7.20 5.37
CA PRO A 245 -36.45 5.85 4.89
C PRO A 245 -35.24 4.90 4.84
N LEU A 246 -34.01 5.42 4.74
CA LEU A 246 -32.79 4.60 4.77
C LEU A 246 -32.43 4.18 6.20
N VAL A 247 -32.63 5.07 7.17
CA VAL A 247 -32.27 4.87 8.57
C VAL A 247 -33.34 4.07 9.34
N LEU A 248 -34.63 4.25 9.00
CA LEU A 248 -35.75 3.62 9.71
C LEU A 248 -35.62 2.08 9.85
N PRO A 249 -35.22 1.28 8.83
CA PRO A 249 -35.06 -0.17 8.98
C PRO A 249 -34.04 -0.61 10.05
N LEU A 250 -33.02 0.21 10.33
CA LEU A 250 -32.04 -0.07 11.40
C LEU A 250 -32.64 0.12 12.81
N LEU A 251 -33.64 0.98 12.93
CA LEU A 251 -34.20 1.45 14.19
C LEU A 251 -35.53 0.76 14.56
N ASP A 252 -36.32 0.39 13.56
CA ASP A 252 -37.61 -0.27 13.72
C ASP A 252 -37.47 -1.75 14.08
N SER A 253 -36.45 -2.42 13.52
CA SER A 253 -36.30 -3.87 13.67
C SER A 253 -35.90 -4.29 15.09
N ALA A 254 -36.37 -5.47 15.52
CA ALA A 254 -35.76 -6.22 16.62
C ALA A 254 -34.26 -6.47 16.36
N ALA A 255 -33.84 -6.48 15.09
CA ALA A 255 -32.44 -6.53 14.71
C ALA A 255 -31.61 -5.32 15.18
N SER A 256 -32.20 -4.22 15.68
CA SER A 256 -31.42 -3.19 16.37
C SER A 256 -30.80 -3.72 17.68
N LEU A 257 -31.49 -4.66 18.35
CA LEU A 257 -30.94 -5.39 19.48
C LEU A 257 -29.91 -6.42 18.99
N ASP A 258 -30.12 -7.07 17.85
CA ASP A 258 -29.15 -8.00 17.27
C ASP A 258 -27.90 -7.29 16.70
N ILE A 259 -27.96 -6.03 16.27
CA ILE A 259 -26.79 -5.25 15.86
C ILE A 259 -25.97 -4.86 17.09
N ARG A 260 -26.63 -4.35 18.15
CA ARG A 260 -25.94 -4.10 19.44
C ARG A 260 -25.43 -5.39 20.08
N ALA A 261 -26.15 -6.49 19.94
CA ALA A 261 -25.70 -7.80 20.39
C ALA A 261 -24.59 -8.34 19.49
N ALA A 262 -24.60 -8.14 18.18
CA ALA A 262 -23.49 -8.53 17.31
C ALA A 262 -22.23 -7.72 17.65
N VAL A 263 -22.32 -6.39 17.75
CA VAL A 263 -21.21 -5.51 18.14
C VAL A 263 -20.75 -5.75 19.59
N GLY A 264 -21.65 -6.15 20.50
CA GLY A 264 -21.36 -6.38 21.92
C GLY A 264 -21.04 -7.83 22.34
N GLN A 265 -21.48 -8.84 21.59
CA GLN A 265 -21.18 -10.27 21.76
C GLN A 265 -20.01 -10.71 20.87
N ARG A 266 -19.74 -10.05 19.73
CA ARG A 266 -18.36 -9.97 19.22
C ARG A 266 -17.54 -9.48 20.40
N SER A 267 -16.67 -10.34 20.93
CA SER A 267 -15.99 -10.13 22.20
C SER A 267 -15.36 -8.75 22.21
N LYS A 268 -15.92 -7.81 23.02
CA LYS A 268 -15.57 -6.37 23.03
C LYS A 268 -14.13 -6.19 22.56
N PRO A 269 -13.88 -5.70 21.31
CA PRO A 269 -12.61 -5.87 20.63
C PRO A 269 -11.49 -5.45 21.57
N LYS A 270 -10.73 -6.46 22.03
CA LYS A 270 -10.10 -6.56 23.36
C LYS A 270 -9.50 -5.20 23.75
N ALA A 271 -10.27 -4.46 24.55
CA ALA A 271 -10.33 -3.00 24.53
C ALA A 271 -9.05 -2.32 24.01
N VAL A 272 -9.02 -2.01 22.69
CA VAL A 272 -7.89 -1.36 22.01
C VAL A 272 -7.36 -0.25 22.91
N THR A 273 -6.14 -0.42 23.44
CA THR A 273 -5.72 0.20 24.72
C THR A 273 -5.38 1.67 24.57
N ARG A 274 -6.42 2.47 24.41
CA ARG A 274 -6.39 3.94 24.34
C ARG A 274 -5.85 4.51 25.65
N GLY A 275 -4.59 4.91 25.62
CA GLY A 275 -3.99 5.73 26.67
C GLY A 275 -3.64 5.01 27.98
N GLY A 276 -3.65 3.68 28.00
CA GLY A 276 -3.29 2.89 29.18
C GLY A 276 -1.86 3.18 29.67
N PRO A 277 -1.57 2.99 30.97
CA PRO A 277 -0.19 2.93 31.43
C PRO A 277 0.50 1.72 30.79
N MET A 278 1.73 1.91 30.36
CA MET A 278 2.64 0.85 29.95
C MET A 278 3.49 0.42 31.18
N PRO A 279 4.06 -0.79 31.21
CA PRO A 279 3.85 -1.87 30.25
C PRO A 279 2.42 -2.42 30.29
N GLU A 280 1.94 -2.84 29.13
CA GLU A 280 0.71 -3.61 29.01
C GLU A 280 1.05 -5.11 28.99
N CYS A 281 0.52 -5.86 29.96
CA CYS A 281 0.47 -7.31 29.87
C CYS A 281 -0.75 -7.71 29.02
N LEU A 282 -0.52 -8.33 27.86
CA LEU A 282 -1.55 -8.88 27.00
C LEU A 282 -1.82 -10.33 27.41
N PRO A 283 -2.90 -10.65 28.15
CA PRO A 283 -3.24 -12.02 28.46
C PRO A 283 -3.70 -12.72 27.18
N MET A 284 -2.93 -13.70 26.70
CA MET A 284 -3.39 -14.59 25.64
C MET A 284 -4.47 -15.52 26.22
N LEU A 285 -5.74 -15.20 25.93
CA LEU A 285 -6.86 -16.04 26.31
C LEU A 285 -6.88 -17.27 25.42
N HIS A 286 -6.22 -18.34 25.86
CA HIS A 286 -6.50 -19.66 25.32
C HIS A 286 -7.98 -19.99 25.56
N PRO A 287 -8.73 -20.45 24.54
CA PRO A 287 -10.10 -20.92 24.72
C PRO A 287 -10.08 -22.18 25.58
N SER A 288 -10.17 -21.97 26.88
CA SER A 288 -10.08 -23.01 27.90
C SER A 288 -11.37 -23.83 27.81
N THR A 289 -11.29 -24.99 27.18
CA THR A 289 -12.36 -25.98 27.26
C THR A 289 -12.58 -26.30 28.75
N PRO A 290 -13.82 -26.20 29.27
CA PRO A 290 -14.08 -26.35 30.70
C PRO A 290 -13.92 -27.82 31.10
N SER A 291 -12.69 -28.22 31.43
CA SER A 291 -12.37 -29.56 31.91
C SER A 291 -12.79 -29.69 33.38
N SER A 292 -13.63 -30.68 33.65
CA SER A 292 -14.27 -30.88 34.94
C SER A 292 -13.35 -31.61 35.91
N GLY A 293 -12.99 -30.94 37.02
CA GLY A 293 -12.66 -31.60 38.29
C GLY A 293 -11.30 -32.30 38.42
N SER A 294 -10.30 -31.99 37.60
CA SER A 294 -8.94 -32.54 37.78
C SER A 294 -8.17 -31.87 38.91
N THR A 295 -7.59 -32.67 39.80
CA THR A 295 -6.74 -32.22 40.92
C THR A 295 -5.47 -31.52 40.44
N SER A 296 -4.99 -30.56 41.25
CA SER A 296 -3.86 -29.65 40.99
C SER A 296 -2.58 -30.33 40.48
N THR A 297 -2.43 -30.42 39.17
CA THR A 297 -1.14 -30.54 38.49
C THR A 297 -0.53 -29.15 38.37
N GLU A 298 0.73 -28.97 38.73
CA GLU A 298 1.46 -27.71 38.46
C GLU A 298 1.33 -27.36 36.98
N SER A 299 0.80 -26.17 36.68
CA SER A 299 0.73 -25.66 35.32
C SER A 299 2.16 -25.52 34.79
N ALA A 300 2.41 -26.02 33.58
CA ALA A 300 3.71 -25.87 32.93
C ALA A 300 4.15 -24.39 32.95
N PRO A 301 5.45 -24.09 33.17
CA PRO A 301 5.91 -22.71 33.31
C PRO A 301 5.56 -21.89 32.06
N LYS A 302 4.89 -20.76 32.31
CA LYS A 302 4.44 -19.81 31.29
C LYS A 302 5.63 -19.12 30.66
N VAL A 303 5.67 -19.03 29.33
CA VAL A 303 6.73 -18.29 28.62
C VAL A 303 6.43 -16.80 28.69
N ARG A 304 7.37 -15.97 29.15
CA ARG A 304 7.19 -14.53 29.39
C ARG A 304 8.07 -13.72 28.46
N LEU A 305 7.46 -12.97 27.53
CA LEU A 305 8.13 -12.23 26.47
C LEU A 305 7.88 -10.72 26.64
N LEU A 306 8.92 -9.90 26.48
CA LEU A 306 8.81 -8.44 26.53
C LEU A 306 9.14 -7.81 25.18
N PHE A 307 8.32 -6.87 24.75
CA PHE A 307 8.53 -6.02 23.58
C PHE A 307 8.73 -4.58 24.07
N TYR A 308 9.95 -4.06 23.95
CA TYR A 308 10.31 -2.73 24.43
C TYR A 308 10.76 -1.84 23.26
N GLY A 309 10.24 -0.62 23.17
CA GLY A 309 10.58 0.25 22.05
C GLY A 309 9.86 1.59 22.05
N ASP A 310 9.68 2.17 20.86
CA ASP A 310 9.04 3.46 20.65
C ASP A 310 7.57 3.31 20.16
N SER A 311 7.10 4.24 19.32
CA SER A 311 5.75 4.22 18.72
C SER A 311 5.50 2.98 17.86
N LEU A 312 6.52 2.44 17.20
CA LEU A 312 6.37 1.23 16.38
C LEU A 312 6.13 -0.02 17.26
N THR A 313 6.77 -0.07 18.43
CA THR A 313 6.51 -1.14 19.42
C THR A 313 5.19 -0.94 20.16
N ALA A 314 4.72 0.30 20.27
CA ALA A 314 3.36 0.57 20.73
C ALA A 314 2.30 0.17 19.68
N GLY A 315 2.68 -0.04 18.43
CA GLY A 315 1.76 -0.19 17.31
C GLY A 315 0.94 1.07 17.04
N TYR A 316 1.53 2.25 17.23
CA TYR A 316 0.91 3.55 17.00
C TYR A 316 0.38 3.66 15.56
N TYR A 317 -0.92 3.89 15.38
CA TYR A 317 -1.57 4.01 14.07
C TYR A 317 -2.75 5.00 14.12
N ALA A 318 -3.39 5.25 12.97
CA ALA A 318 -4.43 6.27 12.80
C ALA A 318 -3.99 7.65 13.32
N PHE A 319 -2.82 8.10 12.85
CA PHE A 319 -2.14 9.34 13.28
C PHE A 319 -1.91 9.47 14.81
N GLY A 320 -1.89 8.35 15.53
CA GLY A 320 -1.62 8.30 16.97
C GLY A 320 -2.84 8.23 17.89
N ASN A 321 -4.02 8.11 17.30
CA ASN A 321 -5.26 7.96 18.06
C ASN A 321 -5.47 6.53 18.58
N LEU A 322 -4.77 5.54 18.00
CA LEU A 322 -4.96 4.11 18.25
C LEU A 322 -3.61 3.36 18.35
N PHE A 323 -3.66 2.17 18.95
CA PHE A 323 -2.50 1.30 19.21
C PHE A 323 -2.84 -0.16 18.88
N ALA A 324 -2.02 -0.81 18.06
CA ALA A 324 -2.16 -2.22 17.67
C ALA A 324 -0.77 -2.90 17.67
N PRO A 325 -0.18 -3.18 18.85
CA PRO A 325 1.21 -3.64 18.94
C PRO A 325 1.40 -4.99 18.25
N TYR A 326 2.47 -5.10 17.45
CA TYR A 326 2.79 -6.32 16.69
C TYR A 326 2.96 -7.58 17.57
N ALA A 327 3.22 -7.40 18.86
CA ALA A 327 3.23 -8.44 19.88
C ALA A 327 1.93 -9.27 19.91
N GLU A 328 0.76 -8.68 19.66
CA GLU A 328 -0.53 -9.39 19.68
C GLU A 328 -0.63 -10.44 18.56
N ALA A 329 -0.33 -10.03 17.32
CA ALA A 329 -0.28 -10.93 16.19
C ALA A 329 0.86 -11.95 16.33
N PHE A 330 2.00 -11.55 16.88
CA PHE A 330 3.11 -12.44 17.20
C PHE A 330 2.70 -13.56 18.16
N GLY A 331 2.04 -13.25 19.28
CA GLY A 331 1.60 -14.27 20.24
C GLY A 331 0.59 -15.24 19.64
N SER A 332 -0.34 -14.71 18.83
CA SER A 332 -1.35 -15.49 18.12
C SER A 332 -0.76 -16.48 17.12
N ASN A 333 0.36 -16.12 16.47
CA ASN A 333 1.03 -16.97 15.48
C ASN A 333 2.10 -17.90 16.08
N LEU A 334 2.79 -17.47 17.14
CA LEU A 334 3.90 -18.25 17.73
C LEU A 334 3.39 -19.42 18.58
N PHE A 335 2.33 -19.22 19.38
CA PHE A 335 1.93 -20.17 20.43
C PHE A 335 0.43 -20.46 20.52
N PRO A 336 -0.21 -21.04 19.48
CA PRO A 336 -1.57 -21.57 19.60
C PRO A 336 -1.72 -22.72 20.62
N GLN A 337 -0.62 -23.26 21.18
CA GLN A 337 -0.63 -24.38 22.13
C GLN A 337 0.18 -24.17 23.42
N ARG A 338 0.76 -22.98 23.66
CA ARG A 338 1.53 -22.70 24.90
C ARG A 338 1.00 -21.48 25.62
N ASP A 339 0.89 -21.57 26.95
CA ASP A 339 0.58 -20.40 27.75
C ASP A 339 1.75 -19.42 27.69
N THR A 340 1.46 -18.21 27.22
CA THR A 340 2.46 -17.18 26.91
C THR A 340 1.97 -15.84 27.47
N GLU A 341 2.85 -15.15 28.16
CA GLU A 341 2.64 -13.80 28.66
C GLU A 341 3.39 -12.84 27.75
N LEU A 342 2.68 -11.91 27.11
CA LEU A 342 3.28 -10.89 26.27
C LEU A 342 3.20 -9.56 26.99
N TRP A 343 4.34 -8.91 27.20
CA TRP A 343 4.44 -7.58 27.79
C TRP A 343 4.87 -6.60 26.71
N VAL A 344 4.17 -5.47 26.58
CA VAL A 344 4.48 -4.42 25.60
C VAL A 344 4.79 -3.13 26.34
N CYS A 345 5.92 -2.50 26.03
CA CYS A 345 6.33 -1.20 26.54
C CYS A 345 6.88 -0.34 25.40
N GLY A 346 6.00 0.05 24.48
CA GLY A 346 6.28 1.03 23.43
C GLY A 346 5.99 2.45 23.88
N LEU A 347 7.00 3.33 23.83
CA LEU A 347 6.98 4.71 24.33
C LEU A 347 7.08 5.71 23.16
N SER A 348 5.94 6.19 22.67
CA SER A 348 5.82 6.96 21.43
C SER A 348 6.62 8.27 21.42
N GLY A 349 7.34 8.52 20.33
CA GLY A 349 8.12 9.74 20.09
C GLY A 349 9.41 9.87 20.91
N LEU A 350 9.76 8.87 21.74
CA LEU A 350 11.04 8.85 22.45
C LEU A 350 12.15 8.24 21.59
N THR A 351 13.37 8.73 21.82
CA THR A 351 14.59 8.26 21.17
C THR A 351 15.25 7.13 21.96
N ALA A 352 16.01 6.27 21.30
CA ALA A 352 16.85 5.26 21.94
C ALA A 352 17.77 5.89 22.99
N VAL A 353 18.40 7.02 22.65
CA VAL A 353 19.25 7.80 23.57
C VAL A 353 18.48 8.24 24.82
N SER A 354 17.24 8.74 24.68
CA SER A 354 16.45 9.17 25.84
C SER A 354 15.98 7.99 26.70
N LEU A 355 15.70 6.82 26.09
CA LEU A 355 15.30 5.62 26.81
C LEU A 355 16.46 4.97 27.55
N ALA A 356 17.67 4.97 26.98
CA ALA A 356 18.89 4.54 27.66
C ALA A 356 19.17 5.40 28.90
N GLN A 357 19.11 6.74 28.77
CA GLN A 357 19.23 7.67 29.90
C GLN A 357 18.15 7.46 30.98
N LYS A 358 16.93 7.04 30.59
CA LYS A 358 15.79 6.82 31.49
C LYS A 358 15.59 5.36 31.89
N LYS A 359 16.55 4.46 31.62
CA LYS A 359 16.41 3.01 31.85
C LYS A 359 15.94 2.63 33.27
N GLY A 360 16.34 3.37 34.31
CA GLY A 360 15.92 3.15 35.70
C GLY A 360 14.70 3.97 36.17
N ALA A 361 14.00 4.68 35.29
CA ALA A 361 12.92 5.58 35.69
C ALA A 361 11.63 4.82 36.06
N GLU A 362 11.06 5.14 37.23
CA GLU A 362 9.77 4.63 37.71
C GLU A 362 8.57 5.12 36.87
N LYS A 363 8.76 6.17 36.07
CA LYS A 363 7.72 6.72 35.20
C LYS A 363 8.32 7.52 34.06
N ILE A 364 8.03 7.11 32.84
CA ILE A 364 8.38 7.80 31.59
C ILE A 364 7.08 8.23 30.92
N ARG A 365 6.84 9.54 30.78
CA ARG A 365 5.75 10.04 29.94
C ARG A 365 6.22 10.14 28.48
N ASP A 366 5.44 9.57 27.56
CA ASP A 366 5.69 9.61 26.12
C ASP A 366 5.00 10.81 25.43
N ALA A 367 5.20 10.99 24.13
CA ALA A 367 4.61 12.08 23.36
C ALA A 367 3.06 12.04 23.33
N THR A 368 2.47 10.84 23.44
CA THR A 368 1.01 10.61 23.52
C THR A 368 0.45 10.79 24.94
N LYS A 369 1.26 11.30 25.87
CA LYS A 369 0.94 11.52 27.29
C LYS A 369 0.72 10.22 28.09
N ARG A 370 0.86 9.04 27.47
CA ARG A 370 0.91 7.73 28.14
C ARG A 370 2.14 7.64 29.03
N THR A 371 2.11 6.71 29.97
CA THR A 371 3.18 6.57 30.97
C THR A 371 3.67 5.13 31.03
N GLY A 372 4.93 4.90 30.69
CA GLY A 372 5.60 3.60 30.82
C GLY A 372 6.69 3.58 31.89
N LEU A 373 7.41 2.46 31.97
CA LEU A 373 8.58 2.26 32.82
C LEU A 373 9.87 2.33 32.01
N GLY A 374 10.98 2.69 32.66
CA GLY A 374 12.31 2.43 32.11
C GLY A 374 12.63 0.93 32.11
N LEU A 375 13.38 0.47 31.10
CA LEU A 375 13.68 -0.96 30.90
C LEU A 375 14.27 -1.67 32.13
N GLN A 376 15.26 -1.07 32.81
CA GLN A 376 15.82 -1.65 34.05
C GLN A 376 14.74 -1.78 35.12
N ARG A 377 13.94 -0.72 35.34
CA ARG A 377 12.90 -0.75 36.35
C ARG A 377 11.80 -1.78 36.05
N LEU A 378 11.45 -1.93 34.77
CA LEU A 378 10.53 -2.95 34.30
C LEU A 378 11.06 -4.37 34.57
N LEU A 379 12.36 -4.62 34.33
CA LEU A 379 13.00 -5.88 34.70
C LEU A 379 13.08 -6.09 36.21
N ASP A 380 13.30 -5.04 37.01
CA ASP A 380 13.36 -5.12 38.47
C ASP A 380 11.97 -5.44 39.09
N GLU A 381 10.88 -4.87 38.56
CA GLU A 381 9.51 -5.04 39.08
C GLU A 381 8.77 -6.26 38.49
N HIS A 382 9.01 -6.58 37.23
CA HIS A 382 8.22 -7.56 36.46
C HIS A 382 9.07 -8.66 35.80
N GLY A 383 10.37 -8.72 36.11
CA GLY A 383 11.36 -9.64 35.55
C GLY A 383 11.06 -11.13 35.74
N CYS A 384 12.03 -11.96 35.36
CA CYS A 384 11.80 -13.33 34.87
C CYS A 384 11.07 -13.34 33.52
N PHE A 385 11.58 -12.56 32.57
CA PHE A 385 11.26 -12.73 31.14
C PHE A 385 12.22 -13.76 30.54
N ASP A 386 11.74 -14.58 29.61
CA ASP A 386 12.55 -15.54 28.86
C ASP A 386 13.27 -14.90 27.67
N LEU A 387 12.73 -13.79 27.13
CA LEU A 387 13.25 -13.09 25.95
C LEU A 387 12.73 -11.65 25.89
N VAL A 388 13.60 -10.71 25.51
CA VAL A 388 13.23 -9.30 25.25
C VAL A 388 13.50 -8.91 23.79
N PHE A 389 12.50 -8.40 23.10
CA PHE A 389 12.62 -7.75 21.78
C PHE A 389 12.83 -6.26 21.98
N ILE A 390 13.84 -5.69 21.32
CA ILE A 390 14.08 -4.24 21.32
C ILE A 390 14.10 -3.75 19.87
N MET A 391 13.19 -2.82 19.55
CA MET A 391 13.13 -2.09 18.28
C MET A 391 13.03 -0.60 18.55
N LEU A 392 14.09 0.13 18.21
CA LEU A 392 14.32 1.53 18.54
C LEU A 392 15.23 2.19 17.49
N GLY A 393 15.23 3.52 17.46
CA GLY A 393 16.15 4.33 16.65
C GLY A 393 15.47 5.19 15.59
N THR A 394 14.22 4.89 15.23
CA THR A 394 13.44 5.60 14.20
C THR A 394 13.33 7.10 14.52
N ASN A 395 13.07 7.43 15.79
CA ASN A 395 12.98 8.81 16.28
C ASN A 395 14.33 9.53 16.40
N ASP A 396 15.45 8.79 16.34
CA ASP A 396 16.81 9.27 16.55
C ASP A 396 17.50 9.67 15.23
N LEU A 397 17.11 9.08 14.09
CA LEU A 397 17.76 9.28 12.78
C LEU A 397 17.89 10.75 12.34
N GLY A 398 16.99 11.61 12.80
CA GLY A 398 17.00 13.05 12.53
C GLY A 398 17.66 13.91 13.63
N LYS A 399 18.14 13.30 14.72
CA LYS A 399 18.54 13.99 15.97
C LYS A 399 19.94 13.63 16.48
N SER A 400 20.38 12.39 16.25
CA SER A 400 21.64 11.84 16.78
C SER A 400 22.52 11.27 15.67
N GLU A 401 23.81 11.13 15.95
CA GLU A 401 24.76 10.48 15.04
C GLU A 401 24.70 8.95 15.21
N PRO A 402 24.92 8.15 14.15
CA PRO A 402 24.57 6.73 14.13
C PRO A 402 25.31 5.88 15.18
N GLU A 403 26.53 6.25 15.55
CA GLU A 403 27.27 5.66 16.66
C GLU A 403 26.57 5.84 18.02
N GLU A 404 25.99 7.01 18.28
CA GLU A 404 25.27 7.32 19.53
C GLU A 404 23.98 6.49 19.64
N ILE A 405 23.25 6.38 18.52
CA ILE A 405 22.02 5.59 18.42
C ILE A 405 22.32 4.10 18.67
N ALA A 406 23.33 3.55 17.97
CA ALA A 406 23.73 2.16 18.15
C ALA A 406 24.21 1.89 19.58
N ALA A 407 25.02 2.78 20.18
CA ALA A 407 25.49 2.63 21.56
C ALA A 407 24.34 2.66 22.58
N ALA A 408 23.34 3.55 22.42
CA ALA A 408 22.18 3.62 23.30
C ALA A 408 21.30 2.35 23.22
N ILE A 409 21.12 1.79 22.02
CA ILE A 409 20.41 0.51 21.83
C ILE A 409 21.20 -0.63 22.49
N GLN A 410 22.52 -0.70 22.28
CA GLN A 410 23.40 -1.69 22.92
C GLN A 410 23.39 -1.60 24.46
N GLU A 411 23.28 -0.39 25.02
CA GLU A 411 23.14 -0.18 26.46
C GLU A 411 21.83 -0.77 27.01
N LEU A 412 20.72 -0.59 26.29
CA LEU A 412 19.42 -1.18 26.65
C LEU A 412 19.43 -2.71 26.55
N HIS A 413 20.10 -3.30 25.55
CA HIS A 413 20.33 -4.75 25.53
C HIS A 413 21.20 -5.22 26.70
N SER A 414 22.25 -4.45 27.04
CA SER A 414 23.15 -4.77 28.15
C SER A 414 22.43 -4.81 29.51
N VAL A 415 21.39 -3.99 29.69
CA VAL A 415 20.49 -4.03 30.87
C VAL A 415 19.78 -5.38 30.98
N CYS A 416 19.16 -5.87 29.90
CA CYS A 416 18.56 -7.22 29.87
C CYS A 416 19.60 -8.31 30.16
N HIS A 417 20.79 -8.19 29.55
CA HIS A 417 21.86 -9.16 29.72
C HIS A 417 22.39 -9.20 31.16
N GLN A 418 22.43 -8.06 31.86
CA GLN A 418 22.79 -7.97 33.29
C GLN A 418 21.72 -8.63 34.18
N ALA A 419 20.43 -8.47 33.84
CA ALA A 419 19.32 -9.20 34.45
C ALA A 419 19.27 -10.71 34.08
N GLY A 420 20.19 -11.20 33.25
CA GLY A 420 20.25 -12.60 32.83
C GLY A 420 19.32 -12.97 31.68
N VAL A 421 18.60 -12.00 31.10
CA VAL A 421 17.60 -12.24 30.06
C VAL A 421 18.22 -12.07 28.67
N PRO A 422 18.07 -13.04 27.74
CA PRO A 422 18.55 -12.90 26.37
C PRO A 422 17.65 -11.96 25.56
N THR A 423 18.17 -11.46 24.44
CA THR A 423 17.47 -10.43 23.64
C THR A 423 17.43 -10.72 22.15
N VAL A 424 16.34 -10.32 21.49
CA VAL A 424 16.27 -10.15 20.03
C VAL A 424 16.55 -8.69 19.69
N VAL A 425 17.56 -8.47 18.84
CA VAL A 425 17.92 -7.15 18.30
C VAL A 425 17.13 -6.96 17.01
N MET A 426 16.25 -5.97 16.97
CA MET A 426 15.55 -5.61 15.73
C MET A 426 16.24 -4.37 15.15
N SER A 427 16.50 -4.36 13.84
CA SER A 427 17.01 -3.15 13.17
C SER A 427 16.01 -1.99 13.24
N VAL A 428 16.49 -0.78 12.95
CA VAL A 428 15.61 0.34 12.64
C VAL A 428 14.92 0.01 11.32
N PRO A 429 13.58 -0.01 11.23
CA PRO A 429 12.91 -0.23 9.96
C PRO A 429 13.05 0.98 9.04
N GLN A 430 12.88 0.74 7.74
CA GLN A 430 12.80 1.81 6.75
C GLN A 430 11.57 2.70 7.00
N SER A 431 11.62 3.92 6.47
CA SER A 431 10.51 4.86 6.45
C SER A 431 10.55 5.66 5.15
N LYS A 432 9.50 6.40 4.85
CA LYS A 432 9.43 7.39 3.77
C LYS A 432 10.62 8.34 3.75
N ALA A 433 11.11 8.75 4.92
CA ALA A 433 12.26 9.62 5.07
C ALA A 433 13.60 8.95 4.67
N THR A 434 13.78 7.66 4.96
CA THR A 434 14.97 6.92 4.48
C THR A 434 14.82 6.59 2.99
N PHE A 435 13.66 6.06 2.59
CA PHE A 435 13.35 5.59 1.24
C PHE A 435 13.47 6.68 0.17
N LYS A 436 12.78 7.82 0.32
CA LYS A 436 12.78 8.90 -0.70
C LYS A 436 14.15 9.45 -1.03
N SER A 437 15.11 9.34 -0.10
CA SER A 437 16.46 9.82 -0.30
C SER A 437 17.37 8.86 -1.09
N ARG A 438 16.89 7.66 -1.47
CA ARG A 438 17.63 6.63 -2.24
C ARG A 438 19.07 6.39 -1.71
N GLY A 439 19.25 6.36 -0.39
CA GLY A 439 20.57 6.20 0.26
C GLY A 439 21.49 7.43 0.23
N LEU A 440 21.10 8.53 -0.43
CA LEU A 440 21.93 9.72 -0.57
C LEU A 440 21.74 10.73 0.58
N GLY A 441 20.57 10.77 1.22
CA GLY A 441 20.26 11.71 2.29
C GLY A 441 20.95 11.38 3.63
N LYS A 442 21.13 12.39 4.50
CA LYS A 442 21.73 12.19 5.83
C LYS A 442 20.98 11.14 6.65
N ILE A 443 19.65 11.16 6.60
CA ILE A 443 18.78 10.24 7.36
C ILE A 443 18.97 8.78 6.92
N ALA A 444 18.99 8.49 5.61
CA ALA A 444 19.26 7.12 5.12
C ALA A 444 20.69 6.67 5.43
N LYS A 445 21.69 7.53 5.24
CA LYS A 445 23.09 7.21 5.60
C LYS A 445 23.26 6.95 7.11
N CYS A 446 22.50 7.65 7.95
CA CYS A 446 22.44 7.38 9.39
C CYS A 446 21.79 6.01 9.65
N HIS A 447 20.59 5.76 9.12
CA HIS A 447 19.86 4.48 9.21
C HIS A 447 20.71 3.27 8.80
N ASP A 448 21.31 3.30 7.61
CA ASP A 448 22.10 2.18 7.08
C ASP A 448 23.36 1.92 7.91
N LYS A 449 23.90 2.98 8.54
CA LYS A 449 25.05 2.88 9.44
C LYS A 449 24.66 2.38 10.82
N VAL A 450 23.53 2.82 11.40
CA VAL A 450 22.98 2.26 12.65
C VAL A 450 22.73 0.77 12.47
N ASN A 451 22.00 0.37 11.43
CA ASN A 451 21.63 -1.03 11.21
C ASN A 451 22.86 -1.93 10.99
N ARG A 452 23.88 -1.44 10.28
CA ARG A 452 25.17 -2.13 10.13
C ARG A 452 25.92 -2.27 11.47
N LEU A 453 25.94 -1.24 12.30
CA LEU A 453 26.56 -1.29 13.63
C LEU A 453 25.82 -2.26 14.57
N LEU A 454 24.48 -2.26 14.54
CA LEU A 454 23.66 -3.20 15.29
C LEU A 454 23.86 -4.64 14.82
N HIS A 455 23.88 -4.88 13.50
CA HIS A 455 24.14 -6.19 12.92
C HIS A 455 25.51 -6.73 13.34
N ASN A 456 26.59 -5.98 13.08
CA ASN A 456 27.96 -6.37 13.39
C ASN A 456 28.17 -6.62 14.89
N TRP A 457 27.51 -5.85 15.76
CA TRP A 457 27.54 -6.10 17.19
C TRP A 457 26.76 -7.36 17.56
N ALA A 458 25.54 -7.54 17.04
CA ALA A 458 24.67 -8.67 17.34
C ALA A 458 25.22 -10.02 16.85
N THR A 459 25.97 -10.05 15.75
CA THR A 459 26.61 -11.26 15.20
C THR A 459 28.06 -11.46 15.66
N GLY A 460 28.65 -10.49 16.37
CA GLY A 460 30.03 -10.56 16.85
C GLY A 460 30.23 -11.44 18.09
N THR A 461 31.46 -11.88 18.35
CA THR A 461 31.78 -12.81 19.45
C THR A 461 31.45 -12.29 20.86
N SER A 462 31.30 -10.97 21.04
CA SER A 462 30.90 -10.35 22.31
C SER A 462 29.39 -10.43 22.61
N SER A 463 28.56 -10.91 21.68
CA SER A 463 27.10 -10.86 21.76
C SER A 463 26.43 -12.08 22.38
N ALA A 464 27.12 -12.87 23.21
CA ALA A 464 26.68 -14.19 23.69
C ALA A 464 25.30 -14.29 24.41
N LYS A 465 24.59 -13.16 24.63
CA LYS A 465 23.20 -13.09 25.14
C LYS A 465 22.20 -12.47 24.14
N VAL A 466 22.63 -12.12 22.93
CA VAL A 466 21.76 -11.85 21.79
C VAL A 466 21.34 -13.18 21.20
N ALA A 467 20.04 -13.48 21.24
CA ALA A 467 19.49 -14.72 20.70
C ALA A 467 19.31 -14.67 19.17
N LEU A 468 19.02 -13.48 18.63
CA LEU A 468 18.78 -13.26 17.21
C LEU A 468 18.96 -11.78 16.85
N PHE A 469 19.49 -11.52 15.65
CA PHE A 469 19.33 -10.24 14.96
C PHE A 469 18.23 -10.40 13.90
N VAL A 470 17.26 -9.48 13.88
CA VAL A 470 16.19 -9.43 12.89
C VAL A 470 16.35 -8.19 12.04
N ASP A 471 16.51 -8.39 10.73
CA ASP A 471 16.41 -7.31 9.76
C ASP A 471 14.93 -6.96 9.51
N THR A 472 14.44 -5.92 10.18
CA THR A 472 13.08 -5.41 9.99
C THR A 472 12.86 -4.79 8.61
N CYS A 473 13.91 -4.34 7.92
CA CYS A 473 13.81 -3.81 6.56
C CYS A 473 13.52 -4.94 5.56
N ALA A 474 14.11 -6.12 5.79
CA ALA A 474 13.80 -7.32 5.01
C ALA A 474 12.42 -7.91 5.37
N LEU A 475 12.01 -7.88 6.64
CA LEU A 475 10.68 -8.35 7.06
C LEU A 475 9.54 -7.41 6.67
N MET A 476 9.77 -6.10 6.66
CA MET A 476 8.81 -5.04 6.40
C MET A 476 9.46 -3.98 5.50
N PRO A 477 9.56 -4.22 4.18
CA PRO A 477 10.05 -3.21 3.25
C PRO A 477 9.14 -1.98 3.25
N PHE A 478 9.71 -0.79 3.04
CA PHE A 478 8.93 0.43 2.90
C PHE A 478 8.45 0.63 1.46
N GLU A 479 7.14 0.86 1.31
CA GLU A 479 6.45 1.07 0.04
C GLU A 479 5.43 2.21 0.24
N GLU A 480 5.45 3.26 -0.59
CA GLU A 480 4.68 4.49 -0.32
C GLU A 480 3.15 4.32 -0.42
N ASP A 481 2.69 3.32 -1.17
CA ASP A 481 1.26 3.02 -1.41
C ASP A 481 0.81 1.69 -0.76
N SER A 482 1.62 1.09 0.11
CA SER A 482 1.34 -0.19 0.75
C SER A 482 0.45 -0.06 1.99
N GLU A 483 -0.58 -0.90 2.07
CA GLU A 483 -1.52 -0.96 3.21
C GLU A 483 -0.83 -1.35 4.54
N LEU A 484 0.44 -1.75 4.52
CA LEU A 484 1.24 -2.06 5.72
C LEU A 484 1.79 -0.81 6.43
N TRP A 485 1.73 0.37 5.81
CA TRP A 485 2.25 1.62 6.37
C TRP A 485 1.15 2.65 6.58
N GLU A 486 1.28 3.47 7.61
CA GLU A 486 0.45 4.67 7.78
C GLU A 486 0.83 5.74 6.75
N MET A 487 -0.09 6.68 6.48
CA MET A 487 0.11 7.75 5.50
C MET A 487 1.29 8.68 5.82
N ASP A 488 1.69 8.79 7.09
CA ASP A 488 2.91 9.50 7.50
C ASP A 488 4.19 8.83 6.97
N GLY A 489 4.10 7.57 6.54
CA GLY A 489 5.18 6.76 6.02
C GLY A 489 6.28 6.49 7.06
N LEU A 490 5.97 6.62 8.33
CA LEU A 490 6.86 6.38 9.46
C LEU A 490 6.37 5.21 10.31
N HIS A 491 5.05 5.13 10.53
CA HIS A 491 4.43 4.10 11.35
C HIS A 491 3.87 2.95 10.52
N PHE A 492 3.82 1.76 11.14
CA PHE A 492 3.05 0.65 10.58
C PHE A 492 1.55 0.93 10.74
N SER A 493 0.76 0.55 9.75
CA SER A 493 -0.69 0.48 9.93
C SER A 493 -1.05 -0.64 10.91
N ARG A 494 -2.34 -0.78 11.24
CA ARG A 494 -2.85 -1.98 11.95
C ARG A 494 -2.47 -3.27 11.21
N ALA A 495 -2.62 -3.30 9.89
CA ALA A 495 -2.24 -4.45 9.06
C ALA A 495 -0.72 -4.67 9.02
N GLY A 496 0.08 -3.58 8.99
CA GLY A 496 1.53 -3.65 9.06
C GLY A 496 2.04 -4.25 10.38
N SER A 497 1.48 -3.80 11.50
CA SER A 497 1.82 -4.34 12.82
C SER A 497 1.42 -5.81 12.94
N GLN A 498 0.26 -6.19 12.39
CA GLN A 498 -0.16 -7.60 12.32
C GLN A 498 0.80 -8.44 11.46
N ALA A 499 1.18 -7.95 10.28
CA ALA A 499 2.10 -8.61 9.37
C ALA A 499 3.49 -8.79 9.99
N LEU A 500 4.05 -7.76 10.64
CA LEU A 500 5.32 -7.85 11.36
C LEU A 500 5.27 -8.92 12.46
N GLY A 501 4.19 -8.92 13.26
CA GLY A 501 4.01 -9.92 14.32
C GLY A 501 3.94 -11.35 13.78
N ALA A 502 3.15 -11.57 12.72
CA ALA A 502 3.03 -12.86 12.05
C ALA A 502 4.36 -13.33 11.42
N ARG A 503 5.12 -12.42 10.81
CA ARG A 503 6.44 -12.71 10.19
C ARG A 503 7.55 -12.98 11.23
N LEU A 504 7.48 -12.34 12.39
CA LEU A 504 8.42 -12.56 13.51
C LEU A 504 8.24 -13.93 14.20
N ALA A 505 7.00 -14.42 14.31
CA ALA A 505 6.69 -15.66 15.00
C ALA A 505 7.51 -16.89 14.51
N PRO A 506 7.55 -17.25 13.21
CA PRO A 506 8.31 -18.42 12.76
C PRO A 506 9.82 -18.34 13.03
N LEU A 507 10.42 -17.13 13.00
CA LEU A 507 11.83 -16.93 13.31
C LEU A 507 12.16 -17.31 14.76
N VAL A 508 11.27 -16.97 15.69
CA VAL A 508 11.43 -17.28 17.13
C VAL A 508 11.04 -18.73 17.42
N GLY A 509 10.06 -19.28 16.71
CA GLY A 509 9.73 -20.71 16.73
C GLY A 509 10.93 -21.58 16.36
N TYR A 510 11.73 -21.17 15.38
CA TYR A 510 12.96 -21.86 15.00
C TYR A 510 14.01 -21.91 16.12
N LEU A 511 14.25 -20.78 16.82
CA LEU A 511 15.14 -20.74 17.99
C LEU A 511 14.70 -21.73 19.07
N GLN A 512 13.38 -21.79 19.33
CA GLN A 512 12.82 -22.72 20.30
C GLN A 512 12.94 -24.18 19.85
N ALA A 513 12.70 -24.49 18.58
CA ALA A 513 12.81 -25.86 18.06
C ALA A 513 14.26 -26.38 18.16
N ARG A 514 15.25 -25.53 17.87
CA ARG A 514 16.67 -25.90 17.86
C ARG A 514 17.28 -26.05 19.26
N HIS A 515 16.81 -25.29 20.24
CA HIS A 515 17.46 -25.21 21.56
C HIS A 515 16.57 -25.51 22.76
N GLY A 516 15.23 -25.47 22.60
CA GLY A 516 14.22 -25.51 23.65
C GLY A 516 14.39 -24.34 24.63
N ILE A 517 13.50 -23.34 24.62
CA ILE A 517 13.69 -22.09 25.41
C ILE A 517 14.11 -22.37 26.88
N SER A 518 13.46 -23.31 27.57
CA SER A 518 13.82 -23.69 28.94
C SER A 518 15.20 -24.38 29.07
N SER A 519 15.63 -25.19 28.09
CA SER A 519 16.97 -25.80 28.08
C SER A 519 18.07 -24.86 27.59
N PHE A 520 17.74 -23.91 26.71
CA PHE A 520 18.62 -22.84 26.24
C PHE A 520 19.02 -21.91 27.39
N LEU A 521 18.07 -21.51 28.23
CA LEU A 521 18.30 -20.57 29.33
C LEU A 521 19.16 -21.13 30.48
N HIS A 522 19.24 -22.46 30.64
CA HIS A 522 19.96 -23.09 31.76
C HIS A 522 21.38 -23.57 31.47
N LYS A 523 21.88 -23.50 30.23
CA LYS A 523 23.25 -23.97 29.88
C LYS A 523 23.95 -23.08 28.85
N PHE A 524 24.86 -22.24 29.34
CA PHE A 524 25.90 -21.55 28.56
C PHE A 524 27.26 -21.71 29.26
N PRO A 525 28.42 -21.66 28.55
CA PRO A 525 28.62 -21.09 27.21
C PRO A 525 29.10 -22.08 26.13
N LEU A 526 28.86 -21.75 24.85
CA LEU A 526 29.55 -22.29 23.66
C LEU A 526 29.67 -21.20 22.56
N PRO A 527 30.54 -21.37 21.54
CA PRO A 527 31.01 -20.27 20.67
C PRO A 527 30.04 -19.81 19.58
N VAL A 528 30.24 -18.57 19.13
CA VAL A 528 29.50 -17.90 18.05
C VAL A 528 30.08 -18.29 16.68
N GLU A 529 29.63 -19.42 16.13
CA GLU A 529 29.71 -19.71 14.69
C GLU A 529 28.43 -20.45 14.22
N THR A 530 27.44 -19.70 13.75
CA THR A 530 26.35 -20.25 12.91
C THR A 530 25.70 -19.12 12.11
N PHE A 531 25.92 -19.11 10.79
CA PHE A 531 25.00 -18.49 9.83
C PHE A 531 24.05 -19.57 9.29
N ILE A 532 22.82 -19.19 8.94
CA ILE A 532 21.93 -20.00 8.09
C ILE A 532 21.44 -19.12 6.94
N SER A 533 21.80 -19.53 5.72
CA SER A 533 20.89 -19.46 4.59
C SER A 533 20.09 -20.76 4.55
N LEU A 534 18.81 -20.70 4.18
CA LEU A 534 17.89 -21.84 4.27
C LEU A 534 18.00 -22.78 3.04
N ALA A 535 18.99 -23.69 3.01
CA ALA A 535 18.94 -24.93 2.22
C ALA A 535 20.06 -25.94 2.57
N GLY A 536 19.70 -27.24 2.75
CA GLY A 536 20.57 -28.42 2.51
C GLY A 536 21.72 -28.73 3.49
N LEU A 537 21.86 -30.00 3.89
CA LEU A 537 22.92 -30.50 4.80
C LEU A 537 24.01 -31.31 4.07
N GLY A 538 25.30 -31.03 4.34
CA GLY A 538 26.48 -31.79 3.89
C GLY A 538 27.80 -31.24 4.48
N SER A 539 28.91 -31.99 4.48
CA SER A 539 30.08 -31.74 5.37
C SER A 539 31.35 -32.49 4.90
N VAL A 540 32.64 -32.23 5.23
CA VAL A 540 33.48 -31.25 6.02
C VAL A 540 34.96 -31.77 5.83
N PRO A 541 36.12 -31.03 5.96
CA PRO A 541 36.41 -29.75 6.65
C PRO A 541 37.32 -28.71 5.87
N ASP A 542 37.68 -27.63 6.59
CA ASP A 542 38.97 -26.90 6.64
C ASP A 542 39.51 -25.95 5.52
N CYS A 543 40.06 -24.83 6.03
CA CYS A 543 41.01 -23.86 5.45
C CYS A 543 40.51 -22.71 4.53
N ASN A 544 40.54 -21.47 5.08
CA ASN A 544 40.90 -20.19 4.46
C ASN A 544 40.67 -20.00 2.93
N LEU A 545 39.73 -19.12 2.54
CA LEU A 545 39.87 -18.16 1.43
C LEU A 545 38.70 -17.15 1.38
N ALA A 546 38.87 -16.08 0.59
CA ALA A 546 37.88 -15.01 0.42
C ALA A 546 36.59 -15.51 -0.27
N HIS A 547 35.48 -14.76 -0.12
CA HIS A 547 34.18 -15.07 -0.74
C HIS A 547 34.30 -15.37 -2.24
N GLN A 548 34.30 -16.66 -2.58
CA GLN A 548 34.26 -17.12 -3.95
C GLN A 548 32.79 -17.18 -4.40
N ARG A 549 32.47 -16.40 -5.44
CA ARG A 549 31.17 -16.43 -6.11
C ARG A 549 31.06 -17.77 -6.83
N LEU A 550 30.10 -18.61 -6.42
CA LEU A 550 29.78 -19.84 -7.14
C LEU A 550 28.84 -19.49 -8.29
N GLU A 551 29.29 -19.73 -9.51
CA GLU A 551 28.47 -19.51 -10.71
C GLU A 551 27.91 -20.86 -11.18
N GLY A 552 26.78 -20.83 -11.89
CA GLY A 552 26.09 -22.03 -12.38
C GLY A 552 25.46 -21.80 -13.73
N LYS A 553 25.42 -22.86 -14.54
CA LYS A 553 24.78 -22.90 -15.85
C LYS A 553 23.38 -23.49 -15.70
N VAL A 554 22.36 -22.80 -16.19
CA VAL A 554 21.03 -23.37 -16.35
C VAL A 554 21.10 -24.46 -17.44
N GLU A 555 20.75 -25.69 -17.08
CA GLU A 555 20.71 -26.83 -18.01
C GLU A 555 19.32 -27.00 -18.62
N PHE A 556 18.25 -26.84 -17.83
CA PHE A 556 16.85 -26.94 -18.29
C PHE A 556 15.95 -25.92 -17.59
N VAL A 557 14.90 -25.49 -18.29
CA VAL A 557 13.83 -24.64 -17.75
C VAL A 557 12.54 -25.45 -17.74
N LEU A 558 11.91 -25.53 -16.58
CA LEU A 558 10.68 -26.28 -16.32
C LEU A 558 9.59 -25.29 -15.89
N THR A 559 8.71 -24.92 -16.82
CA THR A 559 7.46 -24.23 -16.51
C THR A 559 6.54 -25.20 -15.75
N GLY A 560 6.09 -24.81 -14.55
CA GLY A 560 5.27 -25.66 -13.69
C GLY A 560 4.04 -24.93 -13.14
N ASP A 561 2.98 -25.72 -12.93
CA ASP A 561 1.79 -25.45 -12.13
C ASP A 561 1.21 -24.01 -12.21
N VAL A 562 0.23 -23.83 -13.09
CA VAL A 562 -0.59 -22.61 -13.18
C VAL A 562 -1.49 -22.51 -11.95
N ARG A 563 -1.35 -21.44 -11.16
CA ARG A 563 -2.29 -21.17 -10.07
C ARG A 563 -3.49 -20.38 -10.58
N VAL A 564 -4.66 -20.99 -10.48
CA VAL A 564 -5.95 -20.44 -10.89
C VAL A 564 -6.78 -20.15 -9.64
N ASP A 565 -7.13 -18.88 -9.41
CA ASP A 565 -8.14 -18.52 -8.40
C ASP A 565 -9.50 -18.33 -9.10
N TRP A 566 -10.55 -18.89 -8.51
CA TRP A 566 -11.90 -18.88 -9.10
C TRP A 566 -12.67 -17.63 -8.67
N LEU A 567 -12.97 -16.74 -9.61
CA LEU A 567 -13.79 -15.57 -9.35
C LEU A 567 -15.23 -15.98 -8.98
N ALA A 568 -15.77 -15.33 -7.94
CA ALA A 568 -17.13 -15.59 -7.47
C ALA A 568 -18.18 -15.22 -8.54
N GLN A 569 -19.35 -15.86 -8.46
CA GLN A 569 -20.46 -15.74 -9.41
C GLN A 569 -20.73 -14.29 -9.85
N VAL A 570 -20.48 -14.00 -11.14
CA VAL A 570 -21.01 -12.81 -11.80
C VAL A 570 -22.47 -13.09 -12.18
N PRO A 571 -23.46 -12.31 -11.71
CA PRO A 571 -24.86 -12.59 -11.99
C PRO A 571 -25.25 -12.13 -13.41
N LEU A 572 -25.12 -13.01 -14.39
CA LEU A 572 -25.66 -12.83 -15.74
C LEU A 572 -26.81 -13.83 -16.01
N GLN A 573 -28.03 -13.33 -15.82
CA GLN A 573 -29.33 -13.97 -16.11
C GLN A 573 -29.67 -15.27 -15.36
N SER A 574 -30.96 -15.61 -15.40
CA SER A 574 -31.59 -16.63 -14.55
C SER A 574 -31.49 -18.04 -15.12
N GLY A 575 -30.85 -18.97 -14.39
CA GLY A 575 -30.91 -20.41 -14.72
C GLY A 575 -29.93 -21.34 -13.99
N TRP A 576 -28.89 -20.83 -13.34
CA TRP A 576 -27.69 -21.62 -13.04
C TRP A 576 -27.74 -22.40 -11.72
N SER A 577 -27.00 -23.51 -11.67
CA SER A 577 -26.96 -24.48 -10.56
C SER A 577 -26.27 -23.96 -9.29
N ALA A 578 -26.74 -24.41 -8.13
CA ALA A 578 -26.24 -23.98 -6.81
C ALA A 578 -25.20 -24.92 -6.18
N GLN A 579 -24.59 -25.85 -6.93
CA GLN A 579 -23.55 -26.74 -6.41
C GLN A 579 -22.17 -26.09 -6.42
N LYS A 580 -21.45 -26.24 -5.31
CA LYS A 580 -20.08 -25.76 -5.12
C LYS A 580 -19.11 -26.69 -5.85
N PRO A 581 -18.15 -26.19 -6.67
CA PRO A 581 -17.20 -27.04 -7.37
C PRO A 581 -16.24 -27.76 -6.38
N PRO A 582 -15.73 -28.95 -6.73
CA PRO A 582 -14.77 -29.67 -5.90
C PRO A 582 -13.41 -28.96 -5.85
N SER A 583 -12.74 -29.03 -4.71
CA SER A 583 -11.42 -28.44 -4.49
C SER A 583 -10.29 -29.44 -4.78
N SER A 584 -9.49 -29.23 -5.82
CA SER A 584 -8.03 -29.48 -5.83
C SER A 584 -7.41 -29.28 -7.23
N ASP A 585 -6.19 -28.75 -7.25
CA ASP A 585 -5.02 -29.17 -8.03
C ASP A 585 -5.25 -30.26 -9.11
N GLY A 586 -4.87 -29.97 -10.36
CA GLY A 586 -4.69 -31.02 -11.40
C GLY A 586 -5.29 -30.80 -12.79
N CYS A 587 -5.61 -29.57 -13.23
CA CYS A 587 -5.99 -29.34 -14.64
C CYS A 587 -4.79 -29.55 -15.58
N SER A 588 -4.98 -30.27 -16.70
CA SER A 588 -3.95 -30.39 -17.75
C SER A 588 -4.02 -29.22 -18.75
N GLU A 589 -2.88 -28.87 -19.34
CA GLU A 589 -2.74 -27.76 -20.31
C GLU A 589 -3.72 -27.85 -21.49
N ASP A 590 -4.11 -29.07 -21.90
CA ASP A 590 -5.04 -29.32 -23.01
C ASP A 590 -6.48 -28.78 -22.80
N SER A 591 -6.81 -28.32 -21.59
CA SER A 591 -8.18 -27.95 -21.17
C SER A 591 -8.52 -26.46 -21.29
N LEU A 592 -7.60 -25.63 -21.78
CA LEU A 592 -7.77 -24.17 -21.89
C LEU A 592 -8.20 -23.76 -23.31
N LEU A 593 -9.24 -22.91 -23.40
CA LEU A 593 -9.72 -22.34 -24.67
C LEU A 593 -9.88 -20.81 -24.53
N PHE A 594 -9.55 -20.10 -25.61
CA PHE A 594 -9.63 -18.65 -25.70
C PHE A 594 -10.96 -18.22 -26.36
N LEU A 595 -11.65 -17.24 -25.77
CA LEU A 595 -12.84 -16.62 -26.34
C LEU A 595 -12.57 -15.14 -26.61
N ILE A 596 -12.57 -14.76 -27.89
CA ILE A 596 -12.64 -13.35 -28.29
C ILE A 596 -14.12 -12.96 -28.34
N GLY A 597 -14.57 -12.17 -27.38
CA GLY A 597 -15.85 -11.47 -27.45
C GLY A 597 -15.63 -10.05 -27.98
N GLU A 598 -16.43 -9.60 -28.92
CA GLU A 598 -16.31 -8.27 -29.56
C GLU A 598 -16.70 -7.08 -28.65
N ALA A 599 -16.78 -7.27 -27.33
CA ALA A 599 -17.06 -6.23 -26.36
C ALA A 599 -16.35 -6.50 -25.02
N GLU A 600 -15.80 -5.42 -24.43
CA GLU A 600 -15.14 -5.33 -23.12
C GLU A 600 -13.71 -5.93 -23.02
N CYS A 601 -12.72 -5.04 -23.18
CA CYS A 601 -11.30 -5.33 -22.99
C CYS A 601 -10.97 -5.70 -21.53
N SER A 602 -11.00 -6.99 -21.20
CA SER A 602 -10.39 -7.53 -19.98
C SER A 602 -9.88 -8.96 -20.21
N SER A 603 -8.71 -9.26 -19.66
CA SER A 603 -8.01 -10.55 -19.81
C SER A 603 -8.61 -11.66 -18.94
N ARG A 604 -9.82 -12.14 -19.31
CA ARG A 604 -10.56 -13.19 -18.60
C ARG A 604 -10.50 -14.54 -19.34
N TRP A 605 -10.44 -15.65 -18.58
CA TRP A 605 -10.27 -17.01 -19.12
C TRP A 605 -11.50 -17.89 -18.79
N ALA A 606 -11.81 -18.87 -19.65
CA ALA A 606 -12.90 -19.82 -19.42
C ALA A 606 -12.43 -21.28 -19.57
N LEU A 607 -12.94 -22.16 -18.70
CA LEU A 607 -12.78 -23.61 -18.77
C LEU A 607 -14.00 -24.24 -19.43
N GLY A 608 -13.77 -24.99 -20.51
CA GLY A 608 -14.80 -25.76 -21.23
C GLY A 608 -14.14 -26.83 -22.12
N ASP A 609 -14.79 -27.98 -22.25
CA ASP A 609 -14.35 -29.06 -23.14
C ASP A 609 -14.43 -28.63 -24.62
N ARG A 610 -13.61 -29.22 -25.50
CA ARG A 610 -13.47 -28.88 -26.93
C ARG A 610 -14.72 -29.11 -27.79
N LEU A 611 -15.85 -29.47 -27.19
CA LEU A 611 -17.14 -29.73 -27.85
C LEU A 611 -18.07 -28.51 -27.88
N TRP A 612 -17.53 -27.30 -27.82
CA TRP A 612 -18.29 -26.05 -27.99
C TRP A 612 -18.86 -25.94 -29.41
N GLY A 613 -20.05 -26.52 -29.62
CA GLY A 613 -20.71 -26.63 -30.93
C GLY A 613 -21.42 -27.97 -31.19
N ALA A 614 -21.28 -28.98 -30.32
CA ALA A 614 -22.07 -30.20 -30.38
C ALA A 614 -23.39 -30.03 -29.59
N GLU A 615 -24.52 -30.50 -30.13
CA GLU A 615 -25.80 -30.53 -29.40
C GLU A 615 -25.67 -31.40 -28.12
N GLY A 616 -25.65 -30.76 -26.96
CA GLY A 616 -25.65 -31.43 -25.64
C GLY A 616 -24.41 -31.24 -24.75
N ALA A 617 -23.48 -30.33 -25.09
CA ALA A 617 -22.40 -29.95 -24.16
C ALA A 617 -22.91 -29.06 -23.00
N GLU A 618 -22.44 -29.30 -21.78
CA GLU A 618 -22.80 -28.52 -20.58
C GLU A 618 -21.98 -27.22 -20.43
N GLU A 619 -22.48 -26.27 -19.63
CA GLU A 619 -21.96 -24.91 -19.49
C GLU A 619 -20.56 -24.84 -18.84
N GLY A 620 -19.67 -24.01 -19.41
CA GLY A 620 -18.30 -23.77 -18.90
C GLY A 620 -18.22 -22.77 -17.74
N THR A 621 -17.08 -22.76 -17.04
CA THR A 621 -16.85 -21.89 -15.85
C THR A 621 -15.67 -20.92 -16.09
N LEU A 622 -15.83 -19.64 -15.78
CA LEU A 622 -14.79 -18.61 -15.87
C LEU A 622 -13.77 -18.70 -14.71
N ALA A 623 -12.51 -18.36 -14.97
CA ALA A 623 -11.43 -18.35 -13.98
C ALA A 623 -10.34 -17.32 -14.32
N GLU A 624 -9.47 -17.00 -13.34
CA GLU A 624 -8.37 -16.05 -13.49
C GLU A 624 -7.02 -16.71 -13.13
N VAL A 625 -5.99 -16.45 -13.94
CA VAL A 625 -4.63 -16.96 -13.70
C VAL A 625 -3.86 -15.94 -12.89
N CYS A 626 -3.60 -16.25 -11.61
CA CYS A 626 -3.01 -15.30 -10.66
C CYS A 626 -1.48 -15.44 -10.51
N GLY A 627 -0.86 -16.38 -11.23
CA GLY A 627 0.59 -16.53 -11.28
C GLY A 627 1.06 -17.85 -11.88
N VAL A 628 2.32 -17.88 -12.32
CA VAL A 628 3.02 -19.06 -12.87
C VAL A 628 4.36 -19.20 -12.15
N GLU A 629 4.69 -20.38 -11.61
CA GLU A 629 5.99 -20.62 -10.96
C GLU A 629 6.98 -21.30 -11.92
N THR A 630 7.94 -20.53 -12.43
CA THR A 630 9.04 -21.08 -13.25
C THR A 630 10.11 -21.73 -12.36
N PHE A 631 10.44 -22.98 -12.66
CA PHE A 631 11.54 -23.71 -12.04
C PHE A 631 12.66 -23.92 -13.07
N VAL A 632 13.91 -24.04 -12.62
CA VAL A 632 15.05 -24.35 -13.48
C VAL A 632 16.00 -25.37 -12.86
N ASP A 633 16.63 -26.17 -13.70
CA ASP A 633 17.70 -27.08 -13.30
C ASP A 633 19.04 -26.38 -13.53
N VAL A 634 19.84 -26.22 -12.46
CA VAL A 634 21.12 -25.51 -12.47
C VAL A 634 22.25 -26.49 -12.22
N ARG A 635 23.24 -26.54 -13.13
CA ARG A 635 24.52 -27.20 -12.88
C ARG A 635 25.57 -26.17 -12.46
N TRP A 636 26.07 -26.31 -11.24
CA TRP A 636 27.03 -25.40 -10.64
C TRP A 636 28.46 -25.65 -11.18
N GLN A 637 29.38 -24.73 -10.91
CA GLN A 637 30.79 -24.82 -11.31
C GLN A 637 31.54 -26.06 -10.76
N ASP A 638 31.03 -26.72 -9.73
CA ASP A 638 31.53 -27.98 -9.17
C ASP A 638 30.87 -29.24 -9.79
N ASP A 639 30.15 -29.07 -10.92
CA ASP A 639 29.34 -30.06 -11.62
C ASP A 639 28.12 -30.60 -10.84
N ALA A 640 27.82 -30.07 -9.64
CA ALA A 640 26.62 -30.45 -8.89
C ALA A 640 25.35 -29.95 -9.61
N LEU A 641 24.30 -30.78 -9.67
CA LEU A 641 23.02 -30.44 -10.30
C LEU A 641 21.94 -30.19 -9.23
N SER A 642 21.44 -28.96 -9.14
CA SER A 642 20.20 -28.63 -8.43
C SER A 642 19.04 -28.69 -9.40
N VAL A 643 18.04 -29.53 -9.10
CA VAL A 643 16.85 -29.75 -9.93
C VAL A 643 15.67 -28.98 -9.35
N ARG A 644 14.84 -28.37 -10.21
CA ARG A 644 13.69 -27.51 -9.87
C ARG A 644 14.01 -26.40 -8.85
N VAL A 645 15.06 -25.62 -9.07
CA VAL A 645 15.29 -24.38 -8.32
C VAL A 645 14.25 -23.34 -8.76
N PRO A 646 13.47 -22.71 -7.86
CA PRO A 646 12.55 -21.64 -8.24
C PRO A 646 13.33 -20.48 -8.87
N ALA A 647 12.90 -19.99 -10.03
CA ALA A 647 13.63 -18.95 -10.76
C ALA A 647 13.79 -17.65 -9.96
N ARG A 648 12.85 -17.36 -9.05
CA ARG A 648 12.90 -16.24 -8.09
C ARG A 648 13.96 -16.37 -6.99
N GLU A 649 14.42 -17.58 -6.70
CA GLU A 649 15.45 -17.87 -5.67
C GLU A 649 16.86 -17.84 -6.25
N LEU A 650 16.98 -17.92 -7.58
CA LEU A 650 18.21 -17.58 -8.26
C LEU A 650 18.35 -16.07 -8.35
N GLN A 651 19.47 -15.56 -7.84
CA GLN A 651 19.97 -14.27 -8.25
C GLN A 651 20.56 -14.40 -9.67
N LEU A 652 19.68 -14.67 -10.65
CA LEU A 652 19.91 -14.30 -12.04
C LEU A 652 20.42 -12.87 -11.98
N CYS A 653 21.66 -12.67 -12.41
CA CYS A 653 22.34 -11.41 -12.18
C CYS A 653 21.62 -10.34 -12.98
N ASN A 654 20.68 -9.66 -12.32
CA ASN A 654 19.95 -8.54 -12.89
C ASN A 654 21.03 -7.53 -13.24
N PRO A 655 21.28 -7.29 -14.53
CA PRO A 655 22.40 -6.46 -14.92
C PRO A 655 22.22 -5.10 -14.28
N ASP A 656 23.30 -4.53 -13.74
CA ASP A 656 23.30 -3.06 -13.64
C ASP A 656 23.18 -2.48 -15.06
N ALA A 657 22.86 -1.19 -15.18
CA ALA A 657 22.57 -0.56 -16.48
C ALA A 657 23.75 -0.57 -17.51
N PHE A 658 24.83 -1.29 -17.21
CA PHE A 658 26.08 -1.41 -17.95
C PHE A 658 26.60 -2.87 -17.96
N SER A 659 25.70 -3.85 -17.83
CA SER A 659 25.99 -5.28 -17.96
C SER A 659 25.09 -5.86 -19.05
N PHE A 660 25.69 -6.53 -20.04
CA PHE A 660 24.99 -7.04 -21.22
C PHE A 660 25.21 -8.55 -21.37
N PHE A 661 24.24 -9.26 -21.94
CA PHE A 661 24.32 -10.70 -22.19
C PHE A 661 24.73 -11.02 -23.64
N PRO A 662 25.46 -12.13 -23.88
CA PRO A 662 25.68 -12.61 -25.25
C PRO A 662 24.35 -12.82 -26.01
N SER A 663 24.32 -12.37 -27.26
CA SER A 663 23.16 -12.24 -28.16
C SER A 663 22.10 -11.17 -27.80
N GLU A 664 22.31 -10.36 -26.75
CA GLU A 664 21.47 -9.18 -26.48
C GLU A 664 21.65 -8.11 -27.57
N LEU A 665 20.54 -7.48 -27.99
CA LEU A 665 20.53 -6.46 -29.04
C LEU A 665 20.76 -5.07 -28.45
N VAL A 666 21.74 -4.38 -29.03
CA VAL A 666 22.22 -3.08 -28.55
C VAL A 666 22.34 -2.10 -29.69
N CYS A 667 22.08 -0.83 -29.40
CA CYS A 667 22.36 0.28 -30.30
C CYS A 667 23.37 1.25 -29.67
N GLN A 668 24.11 1.96 -30.52
CA GLN A 668 25.06 2.98 -30.06
C GLN A 668 24.28 4.17 -29.45
N ARG A 669 24.57 4.53 -28.20
CA ARG A 669 23.99 5.69 -27.54
C ARG A 669 24.47 6.97 -28.23
N LEU A 670 23.53 7.79 -28.69
CA LEU A 670 23.83 9.11 -29.26
C LEU A 670 24.23 10.08 -28.14
N ILE A 671 25.37 10.75 -28.30
CA ILE A 671 25.99 11.57 -27.24
C ILE A 671 25.17 12.82 -26.89
N ASP A 672 24.31 13.29 -27.80
CA ASP A 672 23.58 14.55 -27.66
C ASP A 672 22.49 14.56 -26.57
N ASP A 673 22.04 13.41 -26.06
CA ASP A 673 21.09 13.33 -24.93
C ASP A 673 21.73 13.66 -23.56
N SER A 674 23.03 14.00 -23.53
CA SER A 674 23.81 14.16 -22.30
C SER A 674 24.53 15.52 -22.16
N ALA A 675 23.86 16.62 -22.53
CA ALA A 675 24.46 17.98 -22.50
C ALA A 675 23.63 19.08 -21.80
N GLY A 676 23.11 18.81 -20.61
CA GLY A 676 22.80 19.88 -19.63
C GLY A 676 24.09 20.43 -18.99
N SER A 677 24.92 21.14 -19.75
CA SER A 677 26.31 21.43 -19.32
C SER A 677 26.42 22.48 -18.21
N VAL A 678 26.86 22.07 -17.03
CA VAL A 678 27.51 22.97 -16.05
C VAL A 678 29.03 22.93 -16.30
N GLY A 679 29.65 24.10 -16.49
CA GLY A 679 31.06 24.19 -16.90
C GLY A 679 32.07 23.68 -15.87
N PRO A 680 33.27 23.26 -16.30
CA PRO A 680 34.26 22.64 -15.43
C PRO A 680 34.95 23.66 -14.50
N LEU A 681 34.83 23.44 -13.19
CA LEU A 681 35.60 24.20 -12.19
C LEU A 681 37.06 23.69 -12.13
N SER A 682 38.00 24.58 -12.42
CA SER A 682 39.44 24.30 -12.30
C SER A 682 39.87 24.26 -10.84
N PHE A 683 40.36 23.09 -10.39
CA PHE A 683 41.02 22.97 -9.08
C PHE A 683 42.35 23.74 -9.08
N ARG A 684 42.47 24.73 -8.19
CA ARG A 684 43.76 25.31 -7.78
C ARG A 684 44.09 24.94 -6.34
N SER A 685 45.32 24.46 -6.16
CA SER A 685 45.86 24.04 -4.86
C SER A 685 45.98 25.19 -3.86
N ALA A 686 45.83 24.89 -2.57
CA ALA A 686 45.93 25.85 -1.50
C ALA A 686 47.39 26.27 -1.22
N GLY A 687 47.63 27.58 -1.20
CA GLY A 687 48.89 28.20 -0.77
C GLY A 687 48.61 29.31 0.26
N ALA A 688 49.46 29.42 1.28
CA ALA A 688 49.26 30.30 2.43
C ALA A 688 49.36 31.81 2.08
N PRO A 689 48.70 32.71 2.85
CA PRO A 689 48.64 34.13 2.54
C PRO A 689 49.80 34.95 3.16
N PRO A 690 50.25 36.01 2.46
CA PRO A 690 50.64 37.25 3.11
C PRO A 690 50.02 38.48 2.36
N PRO A 691 50.32 39.75 2.72
CA PRO A 691 49.32 40.59 3.39
C PRO A 691 48.66 41.63 2.47
N VAL A 692 47.50 42.13 2.92
CA VAL A 692 46.75 43.20 2.27
C VAL A 692 47.53 44.52 2.30
N SER A 693 47.64 45.19 1.15
CA SER A 693 48.03 46.60 1.04
C SER A 693 47.00 47.38 0.21
N LEU A 694 46.75 48.62 0.63
CA LEU A 694 45.69 49.50 0.13
C LEU A 694 46.14 50.24 -1.15
N THR A 695 45.27 50.35 -2.16
CA THR A 695 44.68 51.60 -2.70
C THR A 695 44.06 51.41 -4.12
N PRO A 696 43.06 52.22 -4.50
CA PRO A 696 42.37 52.16 -5.80
C PRO A 696 42.99 53.16 -6.81
N PRO A 697 42.62 53.18 -8.12
CA PRO A 697 41.43 53.96 -8.51
C PRO A 697 40.66 53.54 -9.80
N ALA A 698 39.40 54.00 -9.85
CA ALA A 698 38.71 54.64 -10.98
C ALA A 698 38.71 54.05 -12.42
N SER A 699 37.50 53.66 -12.84
CA SER A 699 36.76 54.23 -14.00
C SER A 699 37.12 53.90 -15.46
N ALA A 700 36.03 53.92 -16.25
CA ALA A 700 35.93 54.32 -17.66
C ALA A 700 36.03 53.24 -18.77
N SER A 701 34.84 52.92 -19.29
CA SER A 701 34.47 52.92 -20.72
C SER A 701 35.22 52.06 -21.74
N GLY A 702 34.46 51.35 -22.60
CA GLY A 702 34.85 51.20 -24.00
C GLY A 702 34.35 49.96 -24.74
N ARG A 703 33.25 50.14 -25.49
CA ARG A 703 32.93 49.56 -26.81
C ARG A 703 33.64 48.25 -27.26
N GLY A 704 32.83 47.30 -27.78
CA GLY A 704 33.36 46.24 -28.65
C GLY A 704 32.34 45.20 -29.11
N LEU A 705 31.30 45.60 -29.85
CA LEU A 705 30.50 44.63 -30.60
C LEU A 705 31.26 44.23 -31.87
N SER A 706 31.49 42.92 -32.04
CA SER A 706 32.02 42.28 -33.25
C SER A 706 31.10 41.10 -33.61
N PRO A 707 30.98 40.72 -34.90
CA PRO A 707 29.82 39.99 -35.40
C PRO A 707 29.86 38.48 -35.15
N ALA A 708 28.69 37.84 -35.27
CA ALA A 708 28.53 36.40 -35.23
C ALA A 708 29.26 35.72 -36.40
N GLU A 709 30.01 34.66 -36.11
CA GLU A 709 30.50 33.72 -37.11
C GLU A 709 29.47 32.60 -37.32
N GLU A 710 29.06 32.41 -38.58
CA GLU A 710 28.17 31.34 -38.99
C GLU A 710 28.86 29.98 -38.85
N ARG A 711 28.23 29.03 -38.14
CA ARG A 711 28.63 27.61 -38.17
C ARG A 711 27.79 26.85 -39.20
N PRO A 712 28.40 26.04 -40.08
CA PRO A 712 27.68 25.36 -41.15
C PRO A 712 26.85 24.18 -40.60
N SER A 713 25.54 24.26 -40.79
CA SER A 713 24.60 23.17 -40.52
C SER A 713 24.56 22.18 -41.68
N ARG A 714 25.26 21.03 -41.55
CA ARG A 714 24.97 19.78 -42.27
C ARG A 714 25.72 18.60 -41.64
N ARG A 715 24.98 17.73 -40.95
CA ARG A 715 25.31 16.31 -40.82
C ARG A 715 24.05 15.56 -41.26
N ASP A 716 24.16 14.83 -42.35
CA ASP A 716 23.08 13.98 -42.83
C ASP A 716 22.88 12.80 -41.85
N GLY A 717 21.64 12.32 -41.73
CA GLY A 717 21.23 11.41 -40.66
C GLY A 717 21.98 10.08 -40.69
N LEU A 718 22.84 9.86 -39.69
CA LEU A 718 23.35 8.55 -39.35
C LEU A 718 22.31 7.87 -38.45
N SER A 719 21.66 6.82 -38.96
CA SER A 719 20.91 5.88 -38.14
C SER A 719 21.82 5.29 -37.06
N ALA A 720 21.31 5.10 -35.86
CA ALA A 720 22.05 4.39 -34.82
C ALA A 720 22.35 2.98 -35.33
N LYS A 721 23.63 2.56 -35.29
CA LYS A 721 24.00 1.18 -35.60
C LYS A 721 23.32 0.26 -34.60
N VAL A 722 22.73 -0.84 -35.09
CA VAL A 722 22.18 -1.91 -34.26
C VAL A 722 23.09 -3.13 -34.40
N GLY A 723 23.42 -3.77 -33.28
CA GLY A 723 24.30 -4.92 -33.22
C GLY A 723 23.86 -5.89 -32.13
N TYR A 724 24.52 -7.03 -32.05
CA TYR A 724 24.36 -7.92 -30.89
C TYR A 724 25.68 -8.13 -30.17
N VAL A 725 25.57 -8.32 -28.87
CA VAL A 725 26.70 -8.57 -27.98
C VAL A 725 27.24 -9.97 -28.24
N VAL A 726 28.53 -10.09 -28.55
CA VAL A 726 29.22 -11.38 -28.69
C VAL A 726 29.78 -11.83 -27.35
N ARG A 727 30.36 -10.90 -26.60
CA ARG A 727 30.84 -11.10 -25.22
C ARG A 727 30.75 -9.78 -24.44
N ALA A 728 30.54 -9.86 -23.14
CA ALA A 728 30.71 -8.73 -22.22
C ALA A 728 31.69 -9.12 -21.11
N ASP A 729 32.54 -8.18 -20.71
CA ASP A 729 33.42 -8.28 -19.56
C ASP A 729 32.96 -7.27 -18.48
N PRO A 730 32.23 -7.73 -17.45
CA PRO A 730 31.75 -6.86 -16.37
C PRO A 730 32.87 -6.21 -15.55
N ALA A 731 34.08 -6.79 -15.53
CA ALA A 731 35.20 -6.26 -14.75
C ALA A 731 35.85 -5.05 -15.42
N THR A 732 35.95 -5.04 -16.75
CA THR A 732 36.49 -3.90 -17.52
C THR A 732 35.41 -2.95 -18.05
N ARG A 733 34.13 -3.33 -17.98
CA ARG A 733 32.99 -2.63 -18.61
C ARG A 733 33.11 -2.53 -20.13
N MET A 734 33.73 -3.53 -20.74
CA MET A 734 33.86 -3.64 -22.18
C MET A 734 32.90 -4.69 -22.75
N VAL A 735 32.37 -4.40 -23.93
CA VAL A 735 31.37 -5.22 -24.62
C VAL A 735 31.85 -5.39 -26.06
N SER A 736 32.07 -6.63 -26.49
CA SER A 736 32.31 -6.90 -27.90
C SER A 736 30.98 -7.01 -28.61
N VAL A 737 30.75 -6.14 -29.59
CA VAL A 737 29.53 -6.08 -30.39
C VAL A 737 29.85 -6.49 -31.81
N ARG A 738 28.99 -7.32 -32.41
CA ARG A 738 28.97 -7.53 -33.86
C ARG A 738 27.79 -6.74 -34.43
N TRP A 739 28.10 -5.68 -35.16
CA TRP A 739 27.10 -4.85 -35.82
C TRP A 739 26.39 -5.61 -36.94
N LEU A 740 25.10 -5.32 -37.12
CA LEU A 740 24.32 -5.81 -38.25
C LEU A 740 24.49 -4.81 -39.40
N ASP A 741 24.95 -5.27 -40.56
CA ASP A 741 25.11 -4.40 -41.74
C ASP A 741 23.74 -3.95 -42.28
N ASP A 742 23.57 -2.64 -42.49
CA ASP A 742 22.38 -2.04 -43.13
C ASP A 742 22.09 -2.62 -44.54
N ALA A 743 23.09 -3.23 -45.18
CA ALA A 743 23.01 -3.82 -46.52
C ALA A 743 21.98 -4.95 -46.68
N VAL A 744 21.45 -5.51 -45.58
CA VAL A 744 20.42 -6.57 -45.61
C VAL A 744 19.01 -6.01 -45.93
N SER A 745 18.80 -4.69 -45.92
CA SER A 745 17.47 -4.09 -46.19
C SER A 745 17.07 -4.02 -47.67
N GLY A 746 17.93 -4.46 -48.60
CA GLY A 746 17.65 -4.47 -50.04
C GLY A 746 16.97 -5.75 -50.50
N LYS A 747 15.79 -5.66 -51.13
CA LYS A 747 15.07 -6.81 -51.74
C LYS A 747 15.88 -7.43 -52.88
N GLY A 748 16.67 -8.47 -52.58
CA GLY A 748 17.34 -9.32 -53.56
C GLY A 748 17.92 -10.57 -52.90
N GLU A 749 17.62 -11.74 -53.46
CA GLU A 749 18.24 -13.00 -53.02
C GLU A 749 19.75 -12.96 -53.26
N LEU A 750 20.53 -13.12 -52.18
CA LEU A 750 21.99 -13.23 -52.21
C LEU A 750 22.40 -14.64 -51.78
N GLU A 751 23.34 -15.24 -52.52
CA GLU A 751 23.84 -16.59 -52.22
C GLU A 751 24.43 -16.65 -50.81
N LEU A 752 24.11 -17.72 -50.07
CA LEU A 752 24.61 -17.98 -48.70
C LEU A 752 26.13 -17.79 -48.53
N LYS A 753 26.92 -18.05 -49.58
CA LYS A 753 28.39 -17.91 -49.59
C LYS A 753 28.90 -16.47 -49.50
N SER A 754 28.02 -15.48 -49.68
CA SER A 754 28.37 -14.06 -49.51
C SER A 754 28.23 -13.60 -48.06
N VAL A 755 27.30 -14.18 -47.29
CA VAL A 755 27.01 -13.83 -45.89
C VAL A 755 28.17 -14.22 -44.96
N GLU A 756 28.81 -15.37 -45.18
CA GLU A 756 30.00 -15.79 -44.41
C GLU A 756 31.23 -14.88 -44.65
N LYS A 757 31.20 -14.04 -45.70
CA LYS A 757 32.28 -13.09 -46.02
C LYS A 757 31.93 -11.64 -45.68
N ALA A 758 30.67 -11.36 -45.37
CA ALA A 758 30.17 -10.11 -44.82
C ALA A 758 29.96 -10.22 -43.30
N ILE A 759 30.82 -10.96 -42.60
CA ILE A 759 30.88 -10.95 -41.14
C ILE A 759 31.57 -9.65 -40.74
N ALA A 760 30.78 -8.64 -40.37
CA ALA A 760 31.27 -7.41 -39.76
C ALA A 760 32.24 -7.76 -38.61
N SER A 761 33.36 -7.05 -38.55
CA SER A 761 34.36 -7.25 -37.51
C SER A 761 33.74 -7.07 -36.13
N GLU A 762 34.06 -7.95 -35.20
CA GLU A 762 33.79 -7.73 -33.78
C GLU A 762 34.53 -6.46 -33.32
N GLU A 763 33.79 -5.49 -32.82
CA GLU A 763 34.32 -4.25 -32.26
C GLU A 763 34.17 -4.27 -30.75
N GLU A 764 35.15 -3.77 -29.99
CA GLU A 764 35.03 -3.60 -28.54
C GLU A 764 34.57 -2.18 -28.20
N TRP A 765 33.47 -2.11 -27.44
CA TRP A 765 32.77 -0.89 -27.06
C TRP A 765 32.68 -0.77 -25.54
N SER A 766 32.62 0.45 -25.03
CA SER A 766 32.32 0.71 -23.63
C SER A 766 30.85 0.37 -23.35
N ALA A 767 30.57 -0.31 -22.24
CA ALA A 767 29.20 -0.57 -21.78
C ALA A 767 28.39 0.72 -21.53
N PHE A 768 29.05 1.87 -21.38
CA PHE A 768 28.41 3.18 -21.21
C PHE A 768 27.97 3.82 -22.54
N ASP A 769 28.59 3.42 -23.66
CA ASP A 769 28.33 3.94 -25.01
C ASP A 769 27.26 3.12 -25.76
N LEU A 770 26.75 2.06 -25.13
CA LEU A 770 25.70 1.20 -25.62
C LEU A 770 24.43 1.37 -24.79
N GLN A 771 23.29 1.09 -25.41
CA GLN A 771 22.03 0.87 -24.72
C GLN A 771 21.32 -0.33 -25.34
N ILE A 772 20.46 -0.99 -24.57
CA ILE A 772 19.54 -2.00 -25.11
C ILE A 772 18.67 -1.28 -26.14
N ASP A 773 18.50 -1.89 -27.31
CA ASP A 773 17.64 -1.32 -28.35
C ASP A 773 16.18 -1.30 -27.84
N PRO A 774 15.49 -0.14 -27.79
CA PRO A 774 14.16 -0.05 -27.21
C PRO A 774 13.10 -0.78 -28.04
N GLU A 775 13.29 -0.92 -29.35
CA GLU A 775 12.36 -1.64 -30.23
C GLU A 775 12.62 -3.17 -30.21
N PHE A 776 13.86 -3.59 -29.92
CA PHE A 776 14.30 -4.99 -30.05
C PHE A 776 14.91 -5.61 -28.78
N GLY A 777 14.67 -5.02 -27.62
CA GLY A 777 15.22 -5.41 -26.31
C GLY A 777 14.60 -6.65 -25.66
N PHE A 778 14.47 -7.74 -26.41
CA PHE A 778 13.89 -9.01 -25.95
C PHE A 778 14.71 -9.69 -24.84
N ARG A 779 14.03 -10.28 -23.87
CA ARG A 779 14.57 -11.07 -22.75
C ARG A 779 13.98 -12.48 -22.75
N LEU A 780 14.68 -13.42 -22.11
CA LEU A 780 14.15 -14.76 -21.87
C LEU A 780 12.87 -14.67 -21.04
N GLY A 781 11.79 -15.29 -21.51
CA GLY A 781 10.48 -15.26 -20.86
C GLY A 781 9.54 -14.17 -21.34
N ASP A 782 9.99 -13.17 -22.12
CA ASP A 782 9.12 -12.13 -22.69
C ASP A 782 8.01 -12.75 -23.56
N ALA A 783 6.81 -12.17 -23.49
CA ALA A 783 5.72 -12.44 -24.41
C ALA A 783 5.88 -11.64 -25.71
N VAL A 784 5.71 -12.31 -26.85
CA VAL A 784 5.87 -11.72 -28.18
C VAL A 784 4.76 -12.17 -29.14
N ILE A 785 4.41 -11.27 -30.08
CA ILE A 785 3.45 -11.48 -31.17
C ILE A 785 4.19 -11.42 -32.51
N ARG A 786 3.84 -12.24 -33.51
CA ARG A 786 4.50 -12.19 -34.84
C ARG A 786 3.89 -11.09 -35.73
N CYS A 787 4.64 -10.01 -36.00
CA CYS A 787 4.14 -8.82 -36.73
C CYS A 787 3.58 -9.11 -38.13
N LYS A 788 4.10 -10.13 -38.81
CA LYS A 788 3.60 -10.54 -40.15
C LYS A 788 2.13 -10.95 -40.16
N ASP A 789 1.60 -11.37 -39.02
CA ASP A 789 0.22 -11.83 -38.91
C ASP A 789 -0.76 -10.64 -38.89
N TRP A 790 -0.26 -9.44 -38.55
CA TRP A 790 -1.04 -8.20 -38.50
C TRP A 790 -1.11 -7.48 -39.85
N GLU A 791 0.00 -7.47 -40.62
CA GLU A 791 0.06 -6.77 -41.92
C GLU A 791 -0.80 -7.43 -43.02
N GLU A 792 -1.13 -8.72 -42.90
CA GLU A 792 -1.97 -9.43 -43.87
C GLU A 792 -3.48 -9.19 -43.66
N GLU A 793 -3.93 -8.93 -42.43
CA GLU A 793 -5.33 -8.58 -42.13
C GLU A 793 -5.68 -7.14 -42.56
N GLY A 794 -4.71 -6.21 -42.51
CA GLY A 794 -4.88 -4.80 -42.86
C GLY A 794 -5.16 -4.49 -44.34
N ARG A 795 -5.26 -5.48 -45.23
CA ARG A 795 -5.55 -5.29 -46.68
C ARG A 795 -6.99 -5.66 -47.07
N THR A 796 -7.97 -5.19 -46.32
CA THR A 796 -9.37 -5.23 -46.76
C THR A 796 -9.68 -4.09 -47.75
N LEU A 797 -9.82 -4.48 -49.01
CA LEU A 797 -10.25 -3.60 -50.11
C LEU A 797 -11.71 -3.13 -49.93
N SER A 798 -12.05 -1.95 -50.47
CA SER A 798 -13.44 -1.47 -50.58
C SER A 798 -14.39 -2.54 -51.15
N PRO A 799 -15.66 -2.61 -50.71
CA PRO A 799 -16.55 -3.71 -51.06
C PRO A 799 -16.87 -3.76 -52.56
N PRO A 800 -16.60 -4.89 -53.26
CA PRO A 800 -17.02 -5.08 -54.64
C PRO A 800 -18.51 -5.46 -54.74
N SER A 801 -19.11 -5.13 -55.88
CA SER A 801 -20.51 -5.42 -56.20
C SER A 801 -20.85 -6.90 -56.31
N SER A 802 -22.15 -7.21 -56.22
CA SER A 802 -22.76 -8.54 -56.27
C SER A 802 -22.44 -9.36 -57.54
N GLN A 803 -21.33 -10.09 -57.55
CA GLN A 803 -21.06 -11.17 -58.51
C GLN A 803 -20.54 -12.45 -57.81
N PRO A 804 -21.03 -13.65 -58.21
CA PRO A 804 -20.76 -14.90 -57.50
C PRO A 804 -19.31 -15.39 -57.58
N GLU A 805 -18.53 -14.95 -58.58
CA GLU A 805 -17.10 -15.31 -58.69
C GLU A 805 -16.26 -14.67 -57.57
N VAL A 806 -16.67 -13.50 -57.06
CA VAL A 806 -16.01 -12.83 -55.92
C VAL A 806 -16.24 -13.60 -54.62
N ALA A 807 -17.40 -14.25 -54.45
CA ALA A 807 -17.68 -15.08 -53.27
C ALA A 807 -16.78 -16.32 -53.20
N ALA A 808 -16.43 -16.92 -54.34
CA ALA A 808 -15.47 -18.02 -54.41
C ALA A 808 -14.03 -17.54 -54.09
N ALA A 809 -13.64 -16.35 -54.57
CA ALA A 809 -12.36 -15.75 -54.23
C ALA A 809 -12.27 -15.36 -52.74
N ALA A 810 -13.35 -14.81 -52.16
CA ALA A 810 -13.43 -14.50 -50.74
C ALA A 810 -13.41 -15.77 -49.86
N ALA A 811 -14.08 -16.84 -50.27
CA ALA A 811 -14.02 -18.13 -49.58
C ALA A 811 -12.63 -18.78 -49.68
N ALA A 812 -11.95 -18.66 -50.82
CA ALA A 812 -10.57 -19.11 -50.98
C ALA A 812 -9.58 -18.28 -50.15
N LEU A 813 -9.78 -16.96 -50.05
CA LEU A 813 -8.99 -16.08 -49.20
C LEU A 813 -9.25 -16.35 -47.71
N ALA A 814 -10.50 -16.47 -47.28
CA ALA A 814 -10.85 -16.82 -45.90
C ALA A 814 -10.29 -18.20 -45.50
N LYS A 815 -10.29 -19.15 -46.45
CA LYS A 815 -9.62 -20.45 -46.25
C LYS A 815 -8.09 -20.29 -46.16
N ALA A 816 -7.47 -19.47 -46.99
CA ALA A 816 -6.03 -19.20 -46.91
C ALA A 816 -5.63 -18.48 -45.61
N VAL A 817 -6.44 -17.55 -45.11
CA VAL A 817 -6.25 -16.87 -43.81
C VAL A 817 -6.41 -17.87 -42.65
N ALA A 818 -7.43 -18.74 -42.71
CA ALA A 818 -7.60 -19.82 -41.74
C ALA A 818 -6.47 -20.87 -41.78
N GLU A 819 -5.84 -21.09 -42.95
CA GLU A 819 -4.67 -21.97 -43.11
C GLU A 819 -3.33 -21.26 -42.76
N ALA A 820 -3.27 -19.92 -42.79
CA ALA A 820 -2.09 -19.13 -42.41
C ALA A 820 -1.89 -19.04 -40.89
N GLY A 821 -2.99 -19.07 -40.13
CA GLY A 821 -3.03 -18.88 -38.68
C GLY A 821 -2.95 -17.41 -38.30
N GLY A 822 -3.94 -16.94 -37.54
CA GLY A 822 -3.98 -15.57 -37.01
C GLY A 822 -2.84 -15.27 -36.02
N PRO A 823 -2.78 -14.03 -35.47
CA PRO A 823 -1.66 -13.52 -34.69
C PRO A 823 -1.18 -14.49 -33.61
N ARG A 824 0.02 -15.05 -33.84
CA ARG A 824 0.61 -16.03 -32.92
C ARG A 824 1.29 -15.32 -31.76
N VAL A 825 0.85 -15.65 -30.54
CA VAL A 825 1.51 -15.27 -29.29
C VAL A 825 2.47 -16.38 -28.84
N GLY A 826 3.64 -16.01 -28.34
CA GLY A 826 4.63 -16.96 -27.84
C GLY A 826 5.60 -16.33 -26.84
N GLN A 827 6.43 -17.17 -26.24
CA GLN A 827 7.42 -16.81 -25.23
C GLN A 827 8.85 -16.95 -25.78
N VAL A 828 9.71 -15.96 -25.52
CA VAL A 828 11.12 -16.00 -25.92
C VAL A 828 11.89 -17.07 -25.12
N LEU A 829 12.41 -18.08 -25.83
CA LEU A 829 13.20 -19.19 -25.27
C LEU A 829 14.72 -18.98 -25.34
N SER A 830 15.22 -18.35 -26.40
CA SER A 830 16.65 -18.04 -26.56
C SER A 830 16.88 -16.90 -27.55
N LEU A 831 17.98 -16.17 -27.37
CA LEU A 831 18.52 -15.23 -28.35
C LEU A 831 19.72 -15.90 -29.04
N GLU A 832 19.72 -15.93 -30.37
CA GLU A 832 20.67 -16.70 -31.17
C GLU A 832 21.19 -15.87 -32.34
N ALA A 833 22.37 -15.26 -32.16
CA ALA A 833 23.11 -14.55 -33.22
C ALA A 833 22.26 -13.51 -34.00
N GLY A 834 21.53 -12.66 -33.26
CA GLY A 834 20.64 -11.64 -33.83
C GLY A 834 19.27 -12.17 -34.27
N LYS A 835 18.88 -13.38 -33.84
CA LYS A 835 17.52 -13.93 -33.99
C LYS A 835 16.91 -14.29 -32.64
N VAL A 836 15.59 -14.34 -32.58
CA VAL A 836 14.81 -14.67 -31.37
C VAL A 836 14.14 -16.02 -31.58
N ARG A 837 14.42 -17.00 -30.72
CA ARG A 837 13.71 -18.29 -30.69
C ARG A 837 12.49 -18.16 -29.79
N VAL A 838 11.30 -18.46 -30.32
CA VAL A 838 10.01 -18.30 -29.64
C VAL A 838 9.33 -19.66 -29.54
N ARG A 839 8.75 -19.98 -28.36
CA ARG A 839 7.76 -21.05 -28.18
C ARG A 839 6.37 -20.44 -28.25
N TRP A 840 5.61 -20.80 -29.26
CA TRP A 840 4.22 -20.38 -29.41
C TRP A 840 3.29 -21.12 -28.43
N LEU A 841 2.09 -20.58 -28.19
CA LEU A 841 1.09 -21.21 -27.32
C LEU A 841 0.63 -22.61 -27.79
N ASP A 842 0.78 -22.95 -29.07
CA ASP A 842 0.54 -24.29 -29.61
C ASP A 842 1.70 -25.28 -29.35
N GLY A 843 2.71 -24.87 -28.57
CA GLY A 843 3.91 -25.64 -28.25
C GLY A 843 4.97 -25.67 -29.35
N ALA A 844 4.69 -25.15 -30.55
CA ALA A 844 5.66 -25.10 -31.64
C ALA A 844 6.79 -24.10 -31.32
N VAL A 845 8.00 -24.39 -31.81
CA VAL A 845 9.18 -23.54 -31.61
C VAL A 845 9.74 -23.12 -32.97
N SER A 846 9.89 -21.82 -33.20
CA SER A 846 10.54 -21.27 -34.40
C SER A 846 11.46 -20.10 -34.07
N VAL A 847 12.26 -19.69 -35.06
CA VAL A 847 13.31 -18.68 -34.90
C VAL A 847 13.05 -17.52 -35.86
N HIS A 848 12.96 -16.31 -35.33
CA HIS A 848 12.49 -15.11 -36.02
C HIS A 848 13.53 -14.00 -36.03
N GLY A 849 13.42 -13.11 -37.03
CA GLY A 849 14.11 -11.83 -36.98
C GLY A 849 13.50 -10.94 -35.87
N PRO A 850 14.29 -10.10 -35.19
CA PRO A 850 13.78 -9.17 -34.16
C PRO A 850 12.63 -8.30 -34.68
N ARG A 851 12.73 -7.82 -35.93
CA ARG A 851 11.69 -7.05 -36.64
C ARG A 851 10.45 -7.84 -37.07
N GLU A 852 10.44 -9.17 -36.89
CA GLU A 852 9.26 -10.00 -37.14
C GLU A 852 8.41 -10.20 -35.88
N LEU A 853 8.83 -9.66 -34.74
CA LEU A 853 8.21 -9.83 -33.43
C LEU A 853 7.91 -8.47 -32.79
N TYR A 854 6.72 -8.37 -32.20
CA TYR A 854 6.33 -7.29 -31.29
C TYR A 854 6.45 -7.83 -29.86
N ARG A 855 7.06 -7.08 -28.95
CA ARG A 855 7.12 -7.43 -27.52
C ARG A 855 5.90 -6.84 -26.83
N VAL A 856 5.14 -7.67 -26.13
CA VAL A 856 4.04 -7.19 -25.27
C VAL A 856 4.66 -6.66 -23.96
N GLY A 857 4.43 -5.39 -23.63
CA GLY A 857 4.96 -4.74 -22.44
C GLY A 857 3.87 -4.15 -21.55
N ASP A 858 4.21 -3.90 -20.28
CA ASP A 858 3.26 -3.37 -19.28
C ASP A 858 2.85 -1.90 -19.56
N ASP A 859 3.66 -1.14 -20.30
CA ASP A 859 3.42 0.28 -20.61
C ASP A 859 2.36 0.50 -21.73
N ASP A 860 1.96 -0.55 -22.44
CA ASP A 860 1.03 -0.46 -23.58
C ASP A 860 -0.42 -0.16 -23.12
N GLU A 861 -0.78 -0.37 -21.85
CA GLU A 861 -2.11 0.01 -21.30
C GLU A 861 -2.33 1.53 -21.23
N ALA A 862 -1.27 2.35 -21.24
CA ALA A 862 -1.36 3.79 -20.97
C ALA A 862 -1.46 4.68 -22.24
N SER A 863 -1.27 4.12 -23.44
CA SER A 863 -1.13 4.91 -24.67
C SER A 863 -2.34 4.86 -25.62
N ALA A 864 -3.34 4.03 -25.33
CA ALA A 864 -4.52 3.83 -26.19
C ALA A 864 -5.76 4.65 -25.78
N GLU A 865 -5.69 5.51 -24.75
CA GLU A 865 -6.80 6.37 -24.32
C GLU A 865 -6.86 7.74 -25.04
N ASP A 866 -5.92 8.03 -25.95
CA ASP A 866 -5.73 9.35 -26.59
C ASP A 866 -6.02 9.39 -28.12
N GLU A 867 -6.68 8.38 -28.70
CA GLU A 867 -7.23 8.39 -30.09
C GLU A 867 -8.77 8.35 -30.19
#